data_AF-A0A6I7HPH7-F1
#
_entry.id   AF-A0A6I7HPH7-F1
#
_cell.length_a   1.000
_cell.length_b   1.000
_cell.length_c   1.000
_cell.angle_alpha   90.00
_cell.angle_beta   90.00
_cell.angle_gamma   90.00
#
_symmetry.space_group_name_H-M   'P 1'
#
loop_
_entity.id
_entity.type
_entity.pdbx_description
1 polymer ?
#
loop_
_entity_poly.entity_id
_entity_poly.type
_entity_poly.pdbx_seq_one_letter_code
_entity_poly.pdbx_strand_id
1 'polypeptide(L)'
;MKALSPGWNLKRAITVALIGIVTGIVYVYGREHIPSLPELKANMAFLTATVEDKPLTSVLLYFGIYVAVAAFSVPAGTLMTLAGGALFGFWGGLLIVSFASSLGALLAFLVSRLLLHDVVQRRYGSRLAPFNDGLKKDGAFYLFTLRLIPVFPFFVVNLVMGLTPVRARTFYWVSQLGMLPATAVYVNAGTQLAQIDNARDVLSPGILASFALIGVFPWIARRMLAFWKQRKVYGRWRKPHSFDRNLIVIGAGAAGLVSAYIAAAVKARVALVEAHKMGGDCLNYGCVPSKALIRSAKLAQQIRKADRYGLFATEPAFSFRRVMQRIHDVVAEVAPHDSVERYEGLGVEVLRGHARIKDPWTVEITLPDGKVRTLTTRAIIIATGASPFVPPLPGIDEVGYLTSDTLWERFADLDVPPERLVVLGGGPIGCELAQSFARLGSSVTQIEMAPRLLVREDDDVSHYALEALQNDGVRVLTGHRALSCEVHDGERAIIVEKDDERERIAFDELICAVGRSPRLKGFGLEELGIPVGRTVETNAYLETIYPNILAAGDVAGPYQFTHTAGHQAWFAAVNALFGTFKKFKADYRVIPWTTFLDPEVARVGLNEQEAREQGIPFEATRYGIDDLDRAIADGTAHGFVKVLTVPGKDTLLGVTIVGEHAGDLLAEFVLAMKHGLGLNKILSTIHTYPTLAEANKYVAGEWRRAHVSRRVQSFLETFHRYRRGERA
;
A
#
# COMPACT_ATOMS: atom_id res chain seq x y z
N MET A 1 -4.94 -21.92 33.19
CA MET A 1 -3.84 -22.89 33.03
C MET A 1 -4.07 -23.72 31.78
N LYS A 2 -3.42 -23.39 30.66
CA LYS A 2 -3.34 -24.26 29.48
C LYS A 2 -1.92 -24.14 28.89
N ALA A 3 -1.25 -25.29 28.90
CA ALA A 3 0.06 -25.70 28.37
C ALA A 3 1.00 -24.63 27.75
N LEU A 4 2.09 -24.36 28.47
CA LEU A 4 3.28 -23.66 27.99
C LEU A 4 4.24 -24.62 27.27
N SER A 5 4.76 -24.13 26.15
CA SER A 5 6.03 -24.48 25.48
C SER A 5 6.15 -25.79 24.67
N PRO A 6 6.56 -25.73 23.39
CA PRO A 6 7.30 -26.81 22.76
C PRO A 6 8.74 -26.78 23.30
N GLY A 7 9.15 -27.85 23.97
CA GLY A 7 10.44 -27.97 24.63
C GLY A 7 11.63 -27.66 23.71
N TRP A 8 12.54 -26.83 24.22
CA TRP A 8 13.92 -26.75 23.73
C TRP A 8 14.54 -28.16 23.76
N ASN A 9 14.85 -28.73 22.60
CA ASN A 9 15.59 -29.99 22.50
C ASN A 9 17.01 -29.80 23.04
N LEU A 10 17.49 -30.71 23.89
CA LEU A 10 18.83 -30.73 24.49
C LEU A 10 19.95 -30.47 23.48
N LYS A 11 19.81 -30.97 22.25
CA LYS A 11 20.77 -30.70 21.15
C LYS A 11 20.86 -29.21 20.81
N ARG A 12 19.74 -28.47 20.84
CA ARG A 12 19.69 -27.02 20.56
C ARG A 12 20.32 -26.20 21.68
N ALA A 13 20.12 -26.60 22.94
CA ALA A 13 20.72 -25.94 24.09
C ALA A 13 22.25 -26.10 24.09
N ILE A 14 22.74 -27.31 23.78
CA ILE A 14 24.17 -27.61 23.68
C ILE A 14 24.82 -26.78 22.56
N THR A 15 24.20 -26.68 21.39
CA THR A 15 24.75 -25.90 20.27
C THR A 15 24.81 -24.41 20.57
N VAL A 16 23.76 -23.83 21.20
CA VAL A 16 23.76 -22.40 21.58
C VAL A 16 24.79 -22.11 22.66
N ALA A 17 24.94 -23.00 23.65
CA ALA A 17 25.96 -22.87 24.69
C ALA A 17 27.38 -22.94 24.10
N LEU A 18 27.63 -23.85 23.16
CA LEU A 18 28.93 -23.97 22.49
C LEU A 18 29.27 -22.70 21.70
N ILE A 19 28.31 -22.14 20.97
CA ILE A 19 28.48 -20.87 20.23
C ILE A 19 28.76 -19.71 21.19
N GLY A 20 28.02 -19.61 22.31
CA GLY A 20 28.23 -18.60 23.34
C GLY A 20 29.63 -18.67 23.97
N ILE A 21 30.10 -19.88 24.29
CA ILE A 21 31.43 -20.12 24.86
C ILE A 21 32.53 -19.74 23.86
N VAL A 22 32.43 -20.19 22.61
CA VAL A 22 33.41 -19.84 21.56
C VAL A 22 33.45 -18.34 21.31
N THR A 23 32.28 -17.68 21.26
CA THR A 23 32.19 -16.22 21.04
C THR A 23 32.77 -15.44 22.23
N GLY A 24 32.52 -15.91 23.46
CA GLY A 24 33.06 -15.33 24.69
C GLY A 24 34.59 -15.46 24.76
N ILE A 25 35.13 -16.63 24.42
CA ILE A 25 36.59 -16.86 24.37
C ILE A 25 37.25 -15.93 23.35
N VAL A 26 36.69 -15.81 22.14
CA VAL A 26 37.22 -14.91 21.10
C VAL A 26 37.16 -13.43 21.53
N TYR A 27 36.08 -13.01 22.19
CA TYR A 27 35.92 -11.62 22.66
C TYR A 27 36.88 -11.25 23.80
N VAL A 28 37.08 -12.17 24.75
CA VAL A 28 37.98 -11.93 25.91
C VAL A 28 39.44 -11.96 25.45
N TYR A 29 39.85 -12.94 24.64
CA TYR A 29 41.23 -13.04 24.17
C TYR A 29 41.61 -11.92 23.19
N GLY A 30 40.67 -11.48 22.35
CA GLY A 30 40.89 -10.41 21.38
C GLY A 30 40.98 -9.00 21.97
N ARG A 31 40.56 -8.80 23.23
CA ARG A 31 40.58 -7.47 23.89
C ARG A 31 41.88 -7.21 24.66
N GLU A 32 42.57 -8.24 25.12
CA GLU A 32 43.77 -8.10 25.97
C GLU A 32 45.10 -8.05 25.20
N HIS A 33 45.12 -8.43 23.91
CA HIS A 33 46.35 -8.48 23.10
C HIS A 33 46.10 -7.92 21.70
N ILE A 34 46.19 -6.58 21.54
CA ILE A 34 46.30 -5.97 20.21
C ILE A 34 47.80 -5.95 19.88
N PRO A 35 48.31 -6.85 19.03
CA PRO A 35 49.73 -6.95 18.75
C PRO A 35 50.28 -5.66 18.13
N SER A 36 51.48 -5.30 18.51
CA SER A 36 52.20 -4.16 17.93
C SER A 36 52.55 -4.44 16.45
N LEU A 37 52.74 -3.38 15.65
CA LEU A 37 53.08 -3.51 14.22
C LEU A 37 54.29 -4.44 13.94
N PRO A 38 55.37 -4.42 14.75
CA PRO A 38 56.49 -5.35 14.62
C PRO A 38 56.13 -6.82 14.93
N GLU A 39 55.30 -7.07 15.94
CA GLU A 39 54.83 -8.43 16.28
C GLU A 39 53.90 -9.01 15.22
N LEU A 40 53.03 -8.17 14.64
CA LEU A 40 52.20 -8.53 13.49
C LEU A 40 53.06 -8.96 12.30
N LYS A 41 54.16 -8.24 12.02
CA LYS A 41 55.11 -8.59 10.96
C LYS A 41 55.86 -9.88 11.24
N ALA A 42 56.37 -10.07 12.46
CA ALA A 42 57.08 -11.30 12.83
C ALA A 42 56.15 -12.53 12.70
N ASN A 43 54.90 -12.42 13.16
CA ASN A 43 53.89 -13.45 13.00
C ASN A 43 53.52 -13.68 11.53
N MET A 44 53.39 -12.62 10.73
CA MET A 44 53.13 -12.73 9.29
C MET A 44 54.29 -13.43 8.57
N ALA A 45 55.54 -13.08 8.84
CA ALA A 45 56.70 -13.71 8.22
C ALA A 45 56.80 -15.21 8.58
N PHE A 46 56.52 -15.57 9.83
CA PHE A 46 56.45 -16.97 10.27
C PHE A 46 55.32 -17.73 9.55
N LEU A 47 54.14 -17.13 9.44
CA LEU A 47 52.99 -17.75 8.76
C LEU A 47 53.26 -17.92 7.26
N THR A 48 53.84 -16.91 6.59
CA THR A 48 54.20 -17.01 5.16
C THR A 48 55.24 -18.10 4.92
N ALA A 49 56.28 -18.19 5.76
CA ALA A 49 57.27 -19.27 5.68
C ALA A 49 56.64 -20.66 5.89
N THR A 50 55.64 -20.76 6.77
CA THR A 50 54.88 -22.01 6.99
C THR A 50 53.97 -22.36 5.80
N VAL A 51 53.41 -21.35 5.13
CA VAL A 51 52.65 -21.55 3.88
C VAL A 51 53.58 -22.06 2.77
N GLU A 52 54.81 -21.55 2.67
CA GLU A 52 55.80 -22.00 1.69
C GLU A 52 56.31 -23.43 1.96
N ASP A 53 56.55 -23.79 3.23
CA ASP A 53 57.00 -25.13 3.64
C ASP A 53 55.91 -26.21 3.42
N LYS A 54 54.64 -25.88 3.72
CA LYS A 54 53.51 -26.83 3.66
C LYS A 54 52.28 -26.21 3.00
N PRO A 55 52.29 -25.98 1.67
CA PRO A 55 51.26 -25.22 0.98
C PRO A 55 49.88 -25.87 1.06
N LEU A 56 49.76 -27.17 0.78
CA LEU A 56 48.47 -27.86 0.79
C LEU A 56 47.84 -27.88 2.18
N THR A 57 48.62 -28.20 3.22
CA THR A 57 48.15 -28.26 4.61
C THR A 57 47.70 -26.88 5.10
N SER A 58 48.48 -25.85 4.79
CA SER A 58 48.16 -24.47 5.16
C SER A 58 46.87 -23.97 4.49
N VAL A 59 46.66 -24.30 3.21
CA VAL A 59 45.41 -23.99 2.49
C VAL A 59 44.22 -24.71 3.11
N LEU A 60 44.32 -26.02 3.36
CA LEU A 60 43.23 -26.81 3.95
C LEU A 60 42.86 -26.34 5.36
N LEU A 61 43.87 -26.06 6.19
CA LEU A 61 43.67 -25.56 7.55
C LEU A 61 42.98 -24.19 7.53
N TYR A 62 43.51 -23.24 6.75
CA TYR A 62 42.91 -21.91 6.61
C TYR A 62 41.48 -22.00 6.07
N PHE A 63 41.25 -22.82 5.04
CA PHE A 63 39.92 -23.05 4.46
C PHE A 63 38.94 -23.57 5.52
N GLY A 64 39.32 -24.60 6.28
CA GLY A 64 38.50 -25.17 7.34
C GLY A 64 38.18 -24.16 8.46
N ILE A 65 39.18 -23.39 8.90
CA ILE A 65 39.00 -22.33 9.91
C ILE A 65 38.03 -21.27 9.38
N TYR A 66 38.21 -20.80 8.15
CA TYR A 66 37.33 -19.79 7.57
C TYR A 66 35.89 -20.31 7.47
N VAL A 67 35.69 -21.53 6.95
CA VAL A 67 34.37 -22.16 6.88
C VAL A 67 33.71 -22.20 8.26
N ALA A 68 34.44 -22.59 9.31
CA ALA A 68 33.94 -22.62 10.68
C ALA A 68 33.56 -21.22 11.18
N VAL A 69 34.43 -20.22 11.02
CA VAL A 69 34.18 -18.82 11.41
C VAL A 69 32.91 -18.29 10.74
N ALA A 70 32.75 -18.52 9.44
CA ALA A 70 31.58 -18.09 8.69
C ALA A 70 30.31 -18.88 9.07
N ALA A 71 30.42 -20.19 9.30
CA ALA A 71 29.30 -21.06 9.71
C ALA A 71 28.77 -20.70 11.10
N PHE A 72 29.66 -20.39 12.04
CA PHE A 72 29.31 -19.91 13.38
C PHE A 72 28.94 -18.42 13.42
N SER A 73 28.92 -17.75 12.26
CA SER A 73 28.54 -16.34 12.15
C SER A 73 29.39 -15.41 13.03
N VAL A 74 30.66 -15.79 13.26
CA VAL A 74 31.62 -14.99 14.04
C VAL A 74 31.98 -13.75 13.22
N PRO A 75 31.97 -12.54 13.81
CA PRO A 75 32.23 -11.28 13.11
C PRO A 75 33.72 -11.06 12.76
N ALA A 76 34.42 -12.11 12.33
CA ALA A 76 35.84 -12.10 11.97
C ALA A 76 36.09 -12.27 10.45
N GLY A 77 35.03 -12.38 9.63
CA GLY A 77 35.17 -12.65 8.18
C GLY A 77 36.02 -11.62 7.42
N THR A 78 35.95 -10.34 7.79
CA THR A 78 36.78 -9.29 7.18
C THR A 78 38.26 -9.50 7.46
N LEU A 79 38.62 -9.77 8.72
CA LEU A 79 40.00 -10.04 9.15
C LEU A 79 40.53 -11.30 8.45
N MET A 80 39.73 -12.36 8.42
CA MET A 80 40.09 -13.59 7.73
C MET A 80 40.36 -13.32 6.25
N THR A 81 39.50 -12.55 5.56
CA THR A 81 39.65 -12.24 4.13
C THR A 81 40.93 -11.44 3.84
N LEU A 82 41.26 -10.46 4.69
CA LEU A 82 42.51 -9.71 4.60
C LEU A 82 43.72 -10.63 4.81
N ALA A 83 43.68 -11.49 5.83
CA ALA A 83 44.72 -12.48 6.08
C ALA A 83 44.89 -13.46 4.91
N GLY A 84 43.80 -13.82 4.22
CA GLY A 84 43.84 -14.68 3.04
C GLY A 84 44.61 -14.04 1.88
N GLY A 85 44.43 -12.75 1.65
CA GLY A 85 45.23 -12.00 0.66
C GLY A 85 46.69 -11.84 1.07
N ALA A 86 46.93 -11.61 2.36
CA ALA A 86 48.28 -11.47 2.91
C ALA A 86 49.10 -12.77 2.84
N LEU A 87 48.48 -13.92 3.07
CA LEU A 87 49.16 -15.22 3.15
C LEU A 87 49.27 -15.95 1.80
N PHE A 88 48.25 -15.84 0.94
CA PHE A 88 48.17 -16.64 -0.30
C PHE A 88 48.22 -15.79 -1.57
N GLY A 89 48.51 -14.49 -1.44
CA GLY A 89 48.47 -13.53 -2.53
C GLY A 89 47.07 -13.32 -3.10
N PHE A 90 46.98 -12.52 -4.18
CA PHE A 90 45.68 -12.13 -4.73
C PHE A 90 44.88 -13.32 -5.29
N TRP A 91 45.44 -14.07 -6.25
CA TRP A 91 44.69 -15.14 -6.92
C TRP A 91 44.42 -16.35 -6.01
N GLY A 92 45.41 -16.76 -5.21
CA GLY A 92 45.26 -17.85 -4.24
C GLY A 92 44.26 -17.47 -3.14
N GLY A 93 44.44 -16.30 -2.54
CA GLY A 93 43.54 -15.77 -1.52
C GLY A 93 42.11 -15.60 -2.03
N LEU A 94 41.92 -15.09 -3.25
CA LEU A 94 40.59 -14.91 -3.85
C LEU A 94 39.86 -16.24 -4.01
N LEU A 95 40.54 -17.27 -4.53
CA LEU A 95 39.93 -18.57 -4.75
C LEU A 95 39.59 -19.26 -3.42
N ILE A 96 40.54 -19.32 -2.48
CA ILE A 96 40.36 -19.97 -1.18
C ILE A 96 39.26 -19.27 -0.38
N VAL A 97 39.33 -17.95 -0.23
CA VAL A 97 38.36 -17.19 0.56
C VAL A 97 36.97 -17.22 -0.06
N SER A 98 36.86 -17.12 -1.39
CA SER A 98 35.56 -17.14 -2.07
C SER A 98 34.77 -18.43 -1.79
N PHE A 99 35.42 -19.59 -1.96
CA PHE A 99 34.76 -20.87 -1.68
C PHE A 99 34.56 -21.13 -0.19
N ALA A 100 35.55 -20.81 0.67
CA ALA A 100 35.43 -21.02 2.11
C ALA A 100 34.30 -20.18 2.72
N SER A 101 34.22 -18.91 2.33
CA SER A 101 33.19 -17.99 2.82
C SER A 101 31.79 -18.39 2.36
N SER A 102 31.62 -18.81 1.10
CA SER A 102 30.32 -19.24 0.57
C SER A 102 29.85 -20.57 1.17
N LEU A 103 30.77 -21.51 1.41
CA LEU A 103 30.45 -22.77 2.07
C LEU A 103 30.07 -22.56 3.54
N GLY A 104 30.85 -21.77 4.28
CA GLY A 104 30.52 -21.40 5.65
C GLY A 104 29.19 -20.63 5.74
N ALA A 105 28.93 -19.70 4.82
CA ALA A 105 27.65 -19.00 4.73
C ALA A 105 26.47 -19.95 4.49
N LEU A 106 26.64 -20.97 3.64
CA LEU A 106 25.63 -22.00 3.39
C LEU A 106 25.34 -22.81 4.66
N LEU A 107 26.37 -23.16 5.43
CA LEU A 107 26.18 -23.85 6.71
C LEU A 107 25.41 -22.98 7.71
N ALA A 108 25.78 -21.71 7.88
CA ALA A 108 25.05 -20.76 8.73
C ALA A 108 23.57 -20.62 8.30
N PHE A 109 23.34 -20.53 6.99
CA PHE A 109 22.00 -20.49 6.40
C PHE A 109 21.19 -21.75 6.73
N LEU A 110 21.77 -22.94 6.58
CA LEU A 110 21.10 -24.21 6.87
C LEU A 110 20.81 -24.37 8.36
N VAL A 111 21.74 -23.99 9.23
CA VAL A 111 21.54 -23.99 10.69
C VAL A 111 20.39 -23.07 11.06
N SER A 112 20.37 -21.84 10.56
CA SER A 112 19.26 -20.90 10.79
C SER A 112 17.93 -21.45 10.29
N ARG A 113 17.91 -22.05 9.09
CA ARG A 113 16.72 -22.70 8.53
C ARG A 113 16.19 -23.82 9.41
N LEU A 114 17.05 -24.73 9.85
CA LEU A 114 16.64 -25.90 10.62
C LEU A 114 16.21 -25.56 12.06
N LEU A 115 16.80 -24.52 12.65
CA LEU A 115 16.57 -24.18 14.05
C LEU A 115 15.49 -23.12 14.25
N LEU A 116 15.42 -22.13 13.37
CA LEU A 116 14.70 -20.87 13.63
C LEU A 116 13.57 -20.58 12.63
N HIS A 117 13.59 -21.16 11.42
CA HIS A 117 12.62 -20.85 10.36
C HIS A 117 11.17 -20.96 10.85
N ASP A 118 10.76 -22.10 11.37
CA ASP A 118 9.35 -22.34 11.72
C ASP A 118 8.90 -21.49 12.91
N VAL A 119 9.81 -21.23 13.86
CA VAL A 119 9.53 -20.39 15.03
C VAL A 119 9.32 -18.94 14.59
N VAL A 120 10.20 -18.44 13.71
CA VAL A 120 10.13 -17.06 13.21
C VAL A 120 8.94 -16.88 12.28
N GLN A 121 8.67 -17.81 11.38
CA GLN A 121 7.51 -17.74 10.48
C GLN A 121 6.18 -17.80 11.26
N ARG A 122 6.08 -18.60 12.33
CA ARG A 122 4.89 -18.60 13.19
C ARG A 122 4.69 -17.30 13.96
N ARG A 123 5.78 -16.68 14.46
CA ARG A 123 5.70 -15.50 15.33
C ARG A 123 5.66 -14.17 14.57
N TYR A 124 6.27 -14.11 13.39
CA TYR A 124 6.46 -12.87 12.62
C TYR A 124 6.03 -13.00 11.15
N GLY A 125 5.36 -14.09 10.76
CA GLY A 125 4.98 -14.38 9.38
C GLY A 125 4.22 -13.27 8.69
N SER A 126 3.25 -12.62 9.37
CA SER A 126 2.48 -11.51 8.80
C SER A 126 3.35 -10.30 8.45
N ARG A 127 4.31 -9.94 9.32
CA ARG A 127 5.28 -8.86 9.08
C ARG A 127 6.29 -9.22 8.01
N LEU A 128 6.62 -10.50 7.86
CA LEU A 128 7.57 -11.00 6.87
C LEU A 128 6.92 -11.32 5.52
N ALA A 129 5.58 -11.38 5.42
CA ALA A 129 4.89 -11.77 4.19
C ALA A 129 5.24 -10.88 2.98
N PRO A 130 5.21 -9.54 3.07
CA PRO A 130 5.61 -8.69 1.93
C PRO A 130 7.07 -8.91 1.50
N PHE A 131 7.94 -9.18 2.47
CA PHE A 131 9.35 -9.47 2.22
C PHE A 131 9.56 -10.84 1.57
N ASN A 132 8.87 -11.86 2.07
CA ASN A 132 8.88 -13.22 1.54
C ASN A 132 8.33 -13.26 0.11
N ASP A 133 7.26 -12.53 -0.19
CA ASP A 133 6.66 -12.51 -1.53
C ASP A 133 7.55 -11.78 -2.55
N GLY A 134 8.21 -10.70 -2.14
CA GLY A 134 9.27 -10.06 -2.94
C GLY A 134 10.43 -11.01 -3.24
N LEU A 135 10.85 -11.80 -2.25
CA LEU A 135 11.88 -12.83 -2.41
C LEU A 135 11.43 -14.03 -3.26
N LYS A 136 10.13 -14.33 -3.35
CA LYS A 136 9.64 -15.37 -4.27
C LYS A 136 9.75 -14.93 -5.73
N LYS A 137 9.42 -13.67 -6.04
CA LYS A 137 9.50 -13.13 -7.41
C LYS A 137 10.95 -12.91 -7.87
N ASP A 138 11.80 -12.30 -7.03
CA ASP A 138 13.15 -11.81 -7.41
C ASP A 138 14.29 -12.31 -6.47
N GLY A 139 14.10 -13.40 -5.72
CA GLY A 139 14.96 -13.77 -4.57
C GLY A 139 16.45 -13.93 -4.86
N ALA A 140 16.81 -14.48 -6.02
CA ALA A 140 18.21 -14.59 -6.43
C ALA A 140 18.85 -13.19 -6.63
N PHE A 141 18.13 -12.29 -7.28
CA PHE A 141 18.59 -10.93 -7.54
C PHE A 141 18.63 -10.08 -6.26
N TYR A 142 17.63 -10.25 -5.39
CA TYR A 142 17.59 -9.57 -4.10
C TYR A 142 18.78 -9.96 -3.22
N LEU A 143 19.04 -11.27 -3.11
CA LEU A 143 20.20 -11.79 -2.39
C LEU A 143 21.51 -11.28 -3.00
N PHE A 144 21.64 -11.30 -4.33
CA PHE A 144 22.81 -10.75 -5.03
C PHE A 144 23.03 -9.28 -4.67
N THR A 145 21.96 -8.48 -4.67
CA THR A 145 22.02 -7.06 -4.31
C THR A 145 22.39 -6.86 -2.84
N LEU A 146 21.84 -7.67 -1.92
CA LEU A 146 22.23 -7.62 -0.50
C LEU A 146 23.71 -7.94 -0.30
N ARG A 147 24.29 -8.88 -1.05
CA ARG A 147 25.73 -9.20 -0.99
C ARG A 147 26.62 -8.06 -1.46
N LEU A 148 26.08 -7.18 -2.31
CA LEU A 148 26.79 -6.01 -2.79
C LEU A 148 26.68 -4.82 -1.82
N ILE A 149 25.71 -4.80 -0.89
CA ILE A 149 25.50 -3.67 0.03
C ILE A 149 26.26 -3.91 1.35
N PRO A 150 27.23 -3.06 1.73
CA PRO A 150 28.11 -3.25 2.89
C PRO A 150 27.44 -2.84 4.21
N VAL A 151 26.20 -2.34 4.14
CA VAL A 151 25.46 -1.83 5.31
C VAL A 151 25.03 -2.97 6.24
N PHE A 152 24.83 -4.18 5.73
CA PHE A 152 24.42 -5.32 6.54
C PHE A 152 25.62 -6.25 6.81
N PRO A 153 25.91 -6.60 8.07
CA PRO A 153 26.97 -7.54 8.38
C PRO A 153 26.73 -8.88 7.68
N PHE A 154 27.77 -9.42 7.06
CA PHE A 154 27.71 -10.62 6.22
C PHE A 154 27.02 -11.82 6.91
N PHE A 155 27.36 -12.03 8.17
CA PHE A 155 26.83 -13.12 8.98
C PHE A 155 25.32 -12.97 9.24
N VAL A 156 24.82 -11.74 9.39
CA VAL A 156 23.39 -11.47 9.56
C VAL A 156 22.62 -11.88 8.32
N VAL A 157 23.14 -11.55 7.12
CA VAL A 157 22.50 -11.93 5.85
C VAL A 157 22.40 -13.45 5.74
N ASN A 158 23.43 -14.20 6.14
CA ASN A 158 23.42 -15.67 6.09
C ASN A 158 22.29 -16.25 6.94
N LEU A 159 22.18 -15.78 8.18
CA LEU A 159 21.16 -16.23 9.13
C LEU A 159 19.76 -15.83 8.69
N VAL A 160 19.56 -14.56 8.33
CA VAL A 160 18.24 -14.03 7.93
C VAL A 160 17.72 -14.74 6.69
N MET A 161 18.57 -14.98 5.68
CA MET A 161 18.12 -15.66 4.46
C MET A 161 17.70 -17.11 4.72
N GLY A 162 18.26 -17.77 5.75
CA GLY A 162 17.84 -19.10 6.19
C GLY A 162 16.37 -19.14 6.64
N LEU A 163 15.86 -18.02 7.14
CA LEU A 163 14.47 -17.81 7.58
C LEU A 163 13.51 -17.51 6.43
N THR A 164 14.00 -17.36 5.20
CA THR A 164 13.19 -16.97 4.03
C THR A 164 12.88 -18.17 3.11
N PRO A 165 11.98 -18.03 2.12
CA PRO A 165 11.67 -19.08 1.13
C PRO A 165 12.80 -19.42 0.14
N VAL A 166 13.95 -18.72 0.16
CA VAL A 166 15.02 -18.90 -0.84
C VAL A 166 15.61 -20.32 -0.79
N ARG A 167 15.83 -20.97 -1.94
CA ARG A 167 16.41 -22.33 -1.96
C ARG A 167 17.91 -22.30 -1.61
N ALA A 168 18.40 -23.31 -0.88
CA ALA A 168 19.80 -23.40 -0.46
C ALA A 168 20.78 -23.35 -1.65
N ARG A 169 20.44 -24.03 -2.76
CA ARG A 169 21.22 -24.00 -4.00
C ARG A 169 21.31 -22.59 -4.60
N THR A 170 20.18 -21.87 -4.63
CA THR A 170 20.15 -20.47 -5.08
C THR A 170 21.00 -19.60 -4.16
N PHE A 171 20.87 -19.78 -2.84
CA PHE A 171 21.64 -19.03 -1.86
C PHE A 171 23.15 -19.21 -2.05
N TYR A 172 23.64 -20.44 -2.23
CA TYR A 172 25.05 -20.73 -2.42
C TYR A 172 25.60 -20.08 -3.70
N TRP A 173 25.01 -20.37 -4.87
CA TRP A 173 25.53 -19.86 -6.14
C TRP A 173 25.47 -18.34 -6.25
N VAL A 174 24.39 -17.73 -5.74
CA VAL A 174 24.27 -16.28 -5.71
C VAL A 174 25.28 -15.66 -4.74
N SER A 175 25.55 -16.29 -3.59
CA SER A 175 26.58 -15.81 -2.67
C SER A 175 27.98 -15.94 -3.26
N GLN A 176 28.29 -17.08 -3.88
CA GLN A 176 29.56 -17.33 -4.56
C GLN A 176 29.84 -16.27 -5.62
N LEU A 177 28.86 -15.97 -6.48
CA LEU A 177 29.02 -14.96 -7.53
C LEU A 177 28.94 -13.52 -7.01
N GLY A 178 28.05 -13.25 -6.07
CA GLY A 178 27.78 -11.90 -5.57
C GLY A 178 28.82 -11.36 -4.62
N MET A 179 29.52 -12.23 -3.88
CA MET A 179 30.59 -11.84 -2.99
C MET A 179 31.94 -11.68 -3.69
N LEU A 180 32.15 -12.42 -4.79
CA LEU A 180 33.45 -12.52 -5.46
C LEU A 180 34.11 -11.16 -5.76
N PRO A 181 33.38 -10.13 -6.25
CA PRO A 181 33.98 -8.82 -6.44
C PRO A 181 34.45 -8.17 -5.14
N ALA A 182 33.61 -8.18 -4.09
CA ALA A 182 33.96 -7.61 -2.79
C ALA A 182 35.13 -8.40 -2.16
N THR A 183 35.10 -9.73 -2.25
CA THR A 183 36.20 -10.60 -1.84
C THR A 183 37.48 -10.22 -2.55
N ALA A 184 37.46 -9.97 -3.86
CA ALA A 184 38.64 -9.50 -4.59
C ALA A 184 39.17 -8.17 -4.06
N VAL A 185 38.30 -7.21 -3.72
CA VAL A 185 38.75 -5.94 -3.13
C VAL A 185 39.42 -6.15 -1.78
N TYR A 186 38.80 -6.92 -0.88
CA TYR A 186 39.37 -7.18 0.45
C TYR A 186 40.63 -8.03 0.39
N VAL A 187 40.69 -9.03 -0.49
CA VAL A 187 41.90 -9.85 -0.71
C VAL A 187 43.01 -8.95 -1.26
N ASN A 188 42.74 -8.09 -2.24
CA ASN A 188 43.73 -7.14 -2.75
C ASN A 188 44.23 -6.18 -1.67
N ALA A 189 43.32 -5.64 -0.84
CA ALA A 189 43.68 -4.82 0.30
C ALA A 189 44.58 -5.60 1.28
N GLY A 190 44.31 -6.88 1.53
CA GLY A 190 45.13 -7.77 2.35
C GLY A 190 46.53 -7.99 1.76
N THR A 191 46.63 -8.23 0.46
CA THR A 191 47.91 -8.37 -0.25
C THR A 191 48.74 -7.09 -0.14
N GLN A 192 48.11 -5.91 -0.24
CA GLN A 192 48.78 -4.62 -0.06
C GLN A 192 49.16 -4.37 1.41
N LEU A 193 48.32 -4.77 2.36
CA LEU A 193 48.58 -4.63 3.79
C LEU A 193 49.82 -5.43 4.22
N ALA A 194 50.06 -6.59 3.60
CA ALA A 194 51.23 -7.42 3.84
C ALA A 194 52.55 -6.76 3.39
N GLN A 195 52.49 -5.74 2.53
CA GLN A 195 53.65 -5.03 1.98
C GLN A 195 53.96 -3.71 2.72
N ILE A 196 53.24 -3.40 3.81
CA ILE A 196 53.41 -2.14 4.56
C ILE A 196 54.67 -2.24 5.43
N ASP A 197 55.63 -1.34 5.19
CA ASP A 197 56.88 -1.31 5.96
C ASP A 197 56.84 -0.38 7.17
N ASN A 198 56.14 0.74 7.05
CA ASN A 198 56.02 1.79 8.07
C ASN A 198 54.57 2.27 8.24
N ALA A 199 54.25 2.89 9.39
CA ALA A 199 52.92 3.43 9.67
C ALA A 199 52.45 4.52 8.66
N ARG A 200 53.37 5.16 7.94
CA ARG A 200 53.07 6.13 6.87
C ARG A 200 52.65 5.47 5.55
N ASP A 201 52.96 4.20 5.33
CA ASP A 201 52.65 3.49 4.08
C ASP A 201 51.17 3.08 4.01
N VAL A 202 50.46 3.10 5.14
CA VAL A 202 48.99 3.00 5.22
C VAL A 202 48.31 4.14 4.43
N LEU A 203 48.97 5.29 4.29
CA LEU A 203 48.51 6.43 3.48
C LEU A 203 48.97 6.36 2.02
N SER A 204 49.55 5.24 1.56
CA SER A 204 49.95 5.10 0.17
C SER A 204 48.74 5.19 -0.77
N PRO A 205 48.90 5.78 -1.98
CA PRO A 205 47.81 5.91 -2.95
C PRO A 205 47.11 4.58 -3.29
N GLY A 206 47.85 3.46 -3.29
CA GLY A 206 47.31 2.13 -3.56
C GLY A 206 46.35 1.63 -2.47
N ILE A 207 46.72 1.80 -1.20
CA ILE A 207 45.90 1.37 -0.05
C ILE A 207 44.67 2.27 0.09
N LEU A 208 44.86 3.58 -0.05
CA LEU A 208 43.75 4.54 -0.06
C LEU A 208 42.75 4.25 -1.20
N ALA A 209 43.25 3.89 -2.39
CA ALA A 209 42.40 3.48 -3.52
C ALA A 209 41.64 2.18 -3.20
N SER A 210 42.29 1.17 -2.61
CA SER A 210 41.63 -0.07 -2.20
C SER A 210 40.53 0.17 -1.16
N PHE A 211 40.77 1.00 -0.14
CA PHE A 211 39.75 1.36 0.85
C PHE A 211 38.61 2.21 0.27
N ALA A 212 38.91 3.16 -0.61
CA ALA A 212 37.89 3.92 -1.34
C ALA A 212 37.03 2.99 -2.21
N LEU A 213 37.65 2.01 -2.87
CA LEU A 213 36.95 1.01 -3.67
C LEU A 213 36.01 0.16 -2.82
N ILE A 214 36.40 -0.25 -1.60
CA ILE A 214 35.53 -0.97 -0.65
C ILE A 214 34.26 -0.16 -0.34
N GLY A 215 34.38 1.16 -0.15
CA GLY A 215 33.26 2.05 0.15
C GLY A 215 32.33 2.30 -1.06
N VAL A 216 32.89 2.46 -2.25
CA VAL A 216 32.15 2.90 -3.45
C VAL A 216 31.66 1.75 -4.33
N PHE A 217 32.36 0.61 -4.34
CA PHE A 217 32.03 -0.57 -5.15
C PHE A 217 30.57 -1.03 -5.03
N PRO A 218 29.97 -1.11 -3.84
CA PRO A 218 28.54 -1.40 -3.64
C PRO A 218 27.58 -0.58 -4.48
N TRP A 219 27.83 0.73 -4.51
CA TRP A 219 27.03 1.68 -5.27
C TRP A 219 27.23 1.50 -6.77
N ILE A 220 28.48 1.27 -7.20
CA ILE A 220 28.83 0.98 -8.60
C ILE A 220 28.13 -0.30 -9.06
N ALA A 221 28.26 -1.39 -8.32
CA ALA A 221 27.68 -2.69 -8.67
C ALA A 221 26.15 -2.63 -8.75
N ARG A 222 25.50 -1.94 -7.81
CA ARG A 222 24.06 -1.70 -7.84
C ARG A 222 23.63 -0.90 -9.06
N ARG A 223 24.37 0.16 -9.40
CA ARG A 223 24.11 1.00 -10.57
C ARG A 223 24.31 0.23 -11.87
N MET A 224 25.34 -0.62 -11.95
CA MET A 224 25.59 -1.49 -13.09
C MET A 224 24.48 -2.53 -13.29
N LEU A 225 24.00 -3.16 -12.22
CA LEU A 225 22.87 -4.10 -12.28
C LEU A 225 21.58 -3.42 -12.78
N ALA A 226 21.25 -2.26 -12.20
CA ALA A 226 20.10 -1.48 -12.63
C ALA A 226 20.21 -1.10 -14.11
N PHE A 227 21.39 -0.64 -14.53
CA PHE A 227 21.70 -0.32 -15.92
C PHE A 227 21.55 -1.54 -16.84
N TRP A 228 22.04 -2.72 -16.45
CA TRP A 228 21.91 -3.96 -17.21
C TRP A 228 20.45 -4.41 -17.35
N LYS A 229 19.68 -4.38 -16.26
CA LYS A 229 18.23 -4.71 -16.29
C LYS A 229 17.49 -3.76 -17.22
N GLN A 230 17.79 -2.47 -17.11
CA GLN A 230 17.20 -1.44 -17.95
C GLN A 230 17.56 -1.65 -19.43
N ARG A 231 18.83 -1.92 -19.72
CA ARG A 231 19.32 -2.20 -21.08
C ARG A 231 18.70 -3.48 -21.67
N LYS A 232 18.46 -4.51 -20.85
CA LYS A 232 17.78 -5.73 -21.28
C LYS A 232 16.32 -5.47 -21.66
N VAL A 233 15.59 -4.74 -20.81
CA VAL A 233 14.17 -4.40 -21.06
C VAL A 233 14.01 -3.51 -22.30
N TYR A 234 14.93 -2.55 -22.50
CA TYR A 234 14.91 -1.67 -23.66
C TYR A 234 15.57 -2.25 -24.91
N GLY A 235 16.28 -3.38 -24.83
CA GLY A 235 17.17 -3.87 -25.89
C GLY A 235 16.49 -4.18 -27.23
N ARG A 236 15.18 -4.49 -27.20
CA ARG A 236 14.37 -4.74 -28.41
C ARG A 236 13.77 -3.48 -29.05
N TRP A 237 13.99 -2.31 -28.43
CA TRP A 237 13.35 -1.06 -28.81
C TRP A 237 14.39 -0.03 -29.26
N ARG A 238 14.05 0.77 -30.27
CA ARG A 238 14.91 1.86 -30.74
C ARG A 238 14.48 3.17 -30.07
N LYS A 239 15.31 3.68 -29.17
CA LYS A 239 15.05 4.96 -28.50
C LYS A 239 15.14 6.13 -29.51
N PRO A 240 14.13 7.02 -29.57
CA PRO A 240 14.19 8.24 -30.38
C PRO A 240 15.34 9.17 -29.98
N HIS A 241 15.88 9.92 -30.94
CA HIS A 241 16.93 10.92 -30.70
C HIS A 241 16.38 12.18 -30.00
N SER A 242 15.17 12.59 -30.36
CA SER A 242 14.40 13.68 -29.77
C SER A 242 13.01 13.18 -29.40
N PHE A 243 12.31 13.93 -28.55
CA PHE A 243 10.96 13.61 -28.11
C PHE A 243 10.03 14.80 -28.36
N ASP A 244 8.81 14.54 -28.82
CA ASP A 244 7.78 15.56 -29.01
C ASP A 244 7.30 16.11 -27.65
N ARG A 245 7.18 15.23 -26.65
CA ARG A 245 6.66 15.54 -25.31
C ARG A 245 7.61 15.08 -24.20
N ASN A 246 7.56 15.75 -23.06
CA ASN A 246 8.16 15.25 -21.83
C ASN A 246 7.29 14.15 -21.22
N LEU A 247 5.97 14.31 -21.27
CA LEU A 247 5.00 13.40 -20.69
C LEU A 247 3.79 13.25 -21.62
N ILE A 248 3.32 12.01 -21.79
CA ILE A 248 1.99 11.72 -22.33
C ILE A 248 1.17 11.07 -21.23
N VAL A 249 -0.03 11.57 -20.99
CA VAL A 249 -0.97 11.04 -20.00
C VAL A 249 -2.16 10.44 -20.76
N ILE A 250 -2.51 9.20 -20.45
CA ILE A 250 -3.60 8.47 -21.10
C ILE A 250 -4.78 8.37 -20.14
N GLY A 251 -5.88 9.05 -20.46
CA GLY A 251 -7.09 9.19 -19.64
C GLY A 251 -7.12 10.52 -18.90
N ALA A 252 -8.28 11.18 -18.89
CA ALA A 252 -8.56 12.48 -18.28
C ALA A 252 -9.55 12.36 -17.10
N GLY A 253 -9.47 11.27 -16.35
CA GLY A 253 -9.99 11.21 -14.97
C GLY A 253 -9.03 11.88 -13.99
N ALA A 254 -9.35 11.83 -12.68
CA ALA A 254 -8.60 12.54 -11.64
C ALA A 254 -7.07 12.29 -11.67
N ALA A 255 -6.63 11.04 -11.86
CA ALA A 255 -5.19 10.75 -11.94
C ALA A 255 -4.54 11.40 -13.17
N GLY A 256 -5.23 11.42 -14.30
CA GLY A 256 -4.71 11.97 -15.54
C GLY A 256 -4.64 13.49 -15.52
N LEU A 257 -5.74 14.11 -15.08
CA LEU A 257 -5.89 15.55 -14.89
C LEU A 257 -4.82 16.10 -13.93
N VAL A 258 -4.66 15.49 -12.74
CA VAL A 258 -3.62 15.90 -11.79
C VAL A 258 -2.20 15.71 -12.37
N SER A 259 -1.95 14.61 -13.09
CA SER A 259 -0.64 14.37 -13.71
C SER A 259 -0.30 15.42 -14.77
N ALA A 260 -1.27 15.75 -15.64
CA ALA A 260 -1.12 16.75 -16.68
C ALA A 260 -0.93 18.15 -16.09
N TYR A 261 -1.70 18.50 -15.06
CA TYR A 261 -1.57 19.76 -14.33
C TYR A 261 -0.17 19.93 -13.73
N ILE A 262 0.33 18.92 -13.01
CA ILE A 262 1.68 18.96 -12.40
C ILE A 262 2.76 19.15 -13.47
N ALA A 263 2.66 18.43 -14.58
CA ALA A 263 3.62 18.55 -15.68
C ALA A 263 3.61 19.95 -16.31
N ALA A 264 2.43 20.53 -16.55
CA ALA A 264 2.29 21.88 -17.08
C ALA A 264 2.80 22.94 -16.10
N ALA A 265 2.53 22.78 -14.79
CA ALA A 265 2.99 23.69 -13.75
C ALA A 265 4.53 23.81 -13.70
N VAL A 266 5.25 22.72 -13.95
CA VAL A 266 6.72 22.70 -14.07
C VAL A 266 7.23 22.98 -15.48
N LYS A 267 6.38 23.50 -16.37
CA LYS A 267 6.69 23.88 -17.76
C LYS A 267 7.18 22.73 -18.65
N ALA A 268 6.80 21.49 -18.33
CA ALA A 268 7.05 20.35 -19.19
C ALA A 268 6.04 20.34 -20.36
N ARG A 269 6.49 19.95 -21.56
CA ARG A 269 5.57 19.72 -22.70
C ARG A 269 4.78 18.44 -22.44
N VAL A 270 3.48 18.58 -22.22
CA VAL A 270 2.60 17.45 -21.88
C VAL A 270 1.44 17.35 -22.87
N ALA A 271 1.11 16.12 -23.26
CA ALA A 271 -0.12 15.80 -23.96
C ALA A 271 -1.02 14.94 -23.07
N LEU A 272 -2.30 15.30 -22.97
CA LEU A 272 -3.34 14.54 -22.29
C LEU A 272 -4.26 13.94 -23.35
N VAL A 273 -4.38 12.61 -23.38
CA VAL A 273 -5.19 11.90 -24.36
C VAL A 273 -6.44 11.36 -23.71
N GLU A 274 -7.62 11.72 -24.22
CA GLU A 274 -8.92 11.29 -23.70
C GLU A 274 -9.84 10.82 -24.84
N ALA A 275 -10.44 9.63 -24.68
CA ALA A 275 -11.31 9.06 -25.70
C ALA A 275 -12.79 9.47 -25.54
N HIS A 276 -13.18 9.89 -24.34
CA HIS A 276 -14.55 10.20 -23.94
C HIS A 276 -14.67 11.62 -23.34
N LYS A 277 -15.48 11.79 -22.30
CA LYS A 277 -15.72 13.06 -21.61
C LYS A 277 -14.56 13.37 -20.65
N MET A 278 -14.11 14.62 -20.63
CA MET A 278 -13.16 15.10 -19.63
C MET A 278 -13.72 14.97 -18.20
N GLY A 279 -12.84 14.85 -17.20
CA GLY A 279 -13.22 14.60 -15.79
C GLY A 279 -13.36 13.12 -15.44
N GLY A 280 -13.46 12.24 -16.45
CA GLY A 280 -13.64 10.81 -16.28
C GLY A 280 -14.87 10.46 -15.44
N ASP A 281 -14.83 9.32 -14.77
CA ASP A 281 -16.01 8.79 -14.07
C ASP A 281 -16.45 9.66 -12.90
N CYS A 282 -15.53 10.24 -12.12
CA CYS A 282 -15.86 10.98 -10.90
C CYS A 282 -16.80 12.17 -11.17
N LEU A 283 -16.52 12.95 -12.23
CA LEU A 283 -17.34 14.09 -12.61
C LEU A 283 -18.62 13.65 -13.32
N ASN A 284 -18.52 12.72 -14.28
CA ASN A 284 -19.62 12.44 -15.21
C ASN A 284 -20.62 11.38 -14.71
N TYR A 285 -20.15 10.37 -13.96
CA TYR A 285 -20.91 9.13 -13.70
C TYR A 285 -20.87 8.67 -12.23
N GLY A 286 -20.00 9.26 -11.42
CA GLY A 286 -19.66 8.77 -10.09
C GLY A 286 -20.00 9.78 -8.99
N CYS A 287 -18.96 10.38 -8.41
CA CYS A 287 -19.07 11.14 -7.17
C CYS A 287 -20.00 12.35 -7.28
N VAL A 288 -19.81 13.22 -8.28
CA VAL A 288 -20.60 14.45 -8.42
C VAL A 288 -22.10 14.17 -8.57
N PRO A 289 -22.55 13.33 -9.53
CA PRO A 289 -23.97 13.06 -9.68
C PRO A 289 -24.57 12.29 -8.49
N SER A 290 -23.83 11.32 -7.94
CA SER A 290 -24.24 10.60 -6.72
C SER A 290 -24.47 11.55 -5.55
N LYS A 291 -23.57 12.50 -5.27
CA LYS A 291 -23.70 13.39 -4.10
C LYS A 291 -24.80 14.43 -4.31
N ALA A 292 -25.04 14.84 -5.56
CA ALA A 292 -26.18 15.67 -5.91
C ALA A 292 -27.53 14.95 -5.67
N LEU A 293 -27.63 13.66 -6.01
CA LEU A 293 -28.80 12.81 -5.74
C LEU A 293 -29.02 12.63 -4.23
N ILE A 294 -27.98 12.19 -3.51
CA ILE A 294 -28.02 11.96 -2.05
C ILE A 294 -28.51 13.19 -1.32
N ARG A 295 -28.04 14.39 -1.69
CA ARG A 295 -28.49 15.63 -1.04
C ARG A 295 -29.99 15.88 -1.25
N SER A 296 -30.50 15.61 -2.46
CA SER A 296 -31.93 15.77 -2.78
C SER A 296 -32.77 14.76 -2.01
N ALA A 297 -32.33 13.49 -1.96
CA ALA A 297 -32.97 12.42 -1.22
C ALA A 297 -32.96 12.68 0.31
N LYS A 298 -31.85 13.19 0.85
CA LYS A 298 -31.74 13.59 2.26
C LYS A 298 -32.73 14.69 2.61
N LEU A 299 -32.87 15.71 1.76
CA LEU A 299 -33.87 16.76 1.96
C LEU A 299 -35.31 16.22 1.93
N ALA A 300 -35.63 15.33 0.98
CA ALA A 300 -36.94 14.67 0.92
C ALA A 300 -37.25 13.92 2.22
N GLN A 301 -36.26 13.23 2.78
CA GLN A 301 -36.42 12.52 4.05
C GLN A 301 -36.53 13.47 5.26
N GLN A 302 -35.82 14.61 5.25
CA GLN A 302 -35.95 15.65 6.27
C GLN A 302 -37.36 16.27 6.27
N ILE A 303 -37.96 16.50 5.10
CA ILE A 303 -39.35 16.97 4.97
C ILE A 303 -40.33 15.94 5.55
N ARG A 304 -40.10 14.66 5.26
CA ARG A 304 -40.93 13.54 5.76
C ARG A 304 -40.85 13.38 7.28
N LYS A 305 -39.71 13.71 7.87
CA LYS A 305 -39.43 13.61 9.33
C LYS A 305 -39.41 14.98 10.02
N ALA A 306 -40.06 16.00 9.44
CA ALA A 306 -40.01 17.37 9.93
C ALA A 306 -40.66 17.57 11.31
N ASP A 307 -41.54 16.65 11.71
CA ASP A 307 -42.13 16.55 13.05
C ASP A 307 -41.09 16.42 14.17
N ARG A 308 -39.94 15.79 13.88
CA ARG A 308 -38.81 15.74 14.82
C ARG A 308 -38.21 17.11 15.14
N TYR A 309 -38.45 18.10 14.28
CA TYR A 309 -38.00 19.47 14.42
C TYR A 309 -39.14 20.43 14.85
N GLY A 310 -40.29 19.88 15.27
CA GLY A 310 -41.45 20.68 15.66
C GLY A 310 -42.21 21.32 14.48
N LEU A 311 -41.97 20.84 13.27
CA LEU A 311 -42.71 21.23 12.06
C LEU A 311 -43.75 20.16 11.71
N PHE A 312 -44.58 20.38 10.68
CA PHE A 312 -45.47 19.33 10.20
C PHE A 312 -44.71 18.39 9.26
N ALA A 313 -44.70 17.09 9.60
CA ALA A 313 -44.28 16.04 8.66
C ALA A 313 -45.19 16.04 7.44
N THR A 314 -44.57 16.01 6.25
CA THR A 314 -45.29 16.03 4.97
C THR A 314 -44.65 15.08 3.99
N GLU A 315 -45.44 14.47 3.10
CA GLU A 315 -44.87 13.73 2.00
C GLU A 315 -44.30 14.73 0.97
N PRO A 316 -43.00 14.67 0.64
CA PRO A 316 -42.38 15.63 -0.26
C PRO A 316 -43.02 15.58 -1.65
N ALA A 317 -43.53 16.71 -2.12
CA ALA A 317 -43.94 16.88 -3.51
C ALA A 317 -42.73 17.26 -4.37
N PHE A 318 -42.32 16.39 -5.30
CA PHE A 318 -41.22 16.65 -6.22
C PHE A 318 -41.51 16.11 -7.61
N SER A 319 -40.72 16.55 -8.60
CA SER A 319 -40.71 15.98 -9.94
C SER A 319 -39.40 15.23 -10.11
N PHE A 320 -39.48 13.92 -10.42
CA PHE A 320 -38.30 13.11 -10.62
C PHE A 320 -37.44 13.64 -11.75
N ARG A 321 -38.08 14.03 -12.87
CA ARG A 321 -37.43 14.72 -13.98
C ARG A 321 -36.64 15.97 -13.54
N ARG A 322 -37.19 16.81 -12.66
CA ARG A 322 -36.47 18.00 -12.14
C ARG A 322 -35.31 17.63 -11.21
N VAL A 323 -35.42 16.56 -10.43
CA VAL A 323 -34.31 16.05 -9.60
C VAL A 323 -33.17 15.57 -10.50
N MET A 324 -33.47 14.79 -11.54
CA MET A 324 -32.49 14.32 -12.52
C MET A 324 -31.87 15.48 -13.32
N GLN A 325 -32.67 16.47 -13.73
CA GLN A 325 -32.17 17.69 -14.38
C GLN A 325 -31.18 18.43 -13.47
N ARG A 326 -31.52 18.63 -12.18
CA ARG A 326 -30.62 19.27 -11.22
C ARG A 326 -29.28 18.54 -11.11
N ILE A 327 -29.29 17.20 -11.14
CA ILE A 327 -28.05 16.41 -11.11
C ILE A 327 -27.18 16.75 -12.33
N HIS A 328 -27.76 16.80 -13.53
CA HIS A 328 -27.05 17.20 -14.73
C HIS A 328 -26.57 18.66 -14.70
N ASP A 329 -27.37 19.57 -14.16
CA ASP A 329 -26.99 20.98 -14.00
C ASP A 329 -25.77 21.12 -13.08
N VAL A 330 -25.74 20.38 -11.96
CA VAL A 330 -24.59 20.36 -11.05
C VAL A 330 -23.34 19.80 -11.73
N VAL A 331 -23.48 18.72 -12.51
CA VAL A 331 -22.36 18.19 -13.31
C VAL A 331 -21.86 19.24 -14.31
N ALA A 332 -22.77 19.93 -15.00
CA ALA A 332 -22.44 20.98 -15.97
C ALA A 332 -21.78 22.20 -15.31
N GLU A 333 -22.15 22.55 -14.08
CA GLU A 333 -21.53 23.64 -13.31
C GLU A 333 -20.11 23.30 -12.85
N VAL A 334 -19.85 22.03 -12.51
CA VAL A 334 -18.51 21.57 -12.09
C VAL A 334 -17.61 21.28 -13.29
N ALA A 335 -18.16 20.88 -14.45
CA ALA A 335 -17.41 20.47 -15.63
C ALA A 335 -16.35 21.46 -16.16
N PRO A 336 -16.55 22.80 -16.10
CA PRO A 336 -15.53 23.78 -16.46
C PRO A 336 -14.20 23.59 -15.70
N HIS A 337 -14.23 23.01 -14.50
CA HIS A 337 -13.01 22.73 -13.74
C HIS A 337 -12.14 21.65 -14.38
N ASP A 338 -12.70 20.76 -15.20
CA ASP A 338 -11.96 19.68 -15.85
C ASP A 338 -11.93 19.85 -17.38
N SER A 339 -12.37 21.00 -17.90
CA SER A 339 -12.59 21.18 -19.32
C SER A 339 -11.29 21.22 -20.14
N VAL A 340 -11.44 21.01 -21.45
CA VAL A 340 -10.33 21.12 -22.41
C VAL A 340 -9.73 22.51 -22.37
N GLU A 341 -10.57 23.55 -22.38
CA GLU A 341 -10.18 24.96 -22.43
C GLU A 341 -9.34 25.34 -21.21
N ARG A 342 -9.70 24.86 -20.01
CA ARG A 342 -8.91 25.09 -18.80
C ARG A 342 -7.52 24.46 -18.93
N TYR A 343 -7.44 23.22 -19.38
CA TYR A 343 -6.18 22.49 -19.48
C TYR A 343 -5.27 23.03 -20.59
N GLU A 344 -5.84 23.43 -21.73
CA GLU A 344 -5.12 24.13 -22.79
C GLU A 344 -4.61 25.50 -22.32
N GLY A 345 -5.42 26.25 -21.57
CA GLY A 345 -5.00 27.51 -20.93
C GLY A 345 -3.85 27.36 -19.93
N LEU A 346 -3.69 26.17 -19.34
CA LEU A 346 -2.57 25.84 -18.45
C LEU A 346 -1.31 25.39 -19.21
N GLY A 347 -1.40 25.16 -20.52
CA GLY A 347 -0.30 24.70 -21.37
C GLY A 347 -0.26 23.19 -21.64
N VAL A 348 -1.36 22.48 -21.42
CA VAL A 348 -1.52 21.06 -21.78
C VAL A 348 -2.10 20.95 -23.18
N GLU A 349 -1.49 20.14 -24.06
CA GLU A 349 -2.14 19.78 -25.32
C GLU A 349 -3.14 18.66 -25.06
N VAL A 350 -4.43 18.94 -25.21
CA VAL A 350 -5.47 17.93 -25.04
C VAL A 350 -5.81 17.29 -26.38
N LEU A 351 -5.69 15.97 -26.48
CA LEU A 351 -5.95 15.20 -27.69
C LEU A 351 -7.14 14.29 -27.45
N ARG A 352 -8.24 14.56 -28.15
CA ARG A 352 -9.40 13.68 -28.15
C ARG A 352 -9.12 12.49 -29.06
N GLY A 353 -9.10 11.29 -28.50
CA GLY A 353 -8.81 10.06 -29.25
C GLY A 353 -8.43 8.88 -28.36
N HIS A 354 -8.31 7.71 -28.98
CA HIS A 354 -7.91 6.48 -28.31
C HIS A 354 -6.39 6.30 -28.39
N ALA A 355 -5.71 6.22 -27.24
CA ALA A 355 -4.27 6.02 -27.18
C ALA A 355 -3.88 4.54 -27.04
N ARG A 356 -2.88 4.13 -27.82
CA ARG A 356 -2.20 2.83 -27.71
C ARG A 356 -0.69 3.04 -27.61
N ILE A 357 -0.08 2.47 -26.59
CA ILE A 357 1.38 2.49 -26.42
C ILE A 357 1.98 1.50 -27.42
N LYS A 358 2.75 2.01 -28.38
CA LYS A 358 3.37 1.20 -29.43
C LYS A 358 4.70 0.59 -28.96
N ASP A 359 5.48 1.41 -28.29
CA ASP A 359 6.77 1.05 -27.69
C ASP A 359 7.01 1.96 -26.48
N PRO A 360 8.10 1.78 -25.70
CA PRO A 360 8.28 2.53 -24.46
C PRO A 360 8.32 4.05 -24.60
N TRP A 361 8.52 4.60 -25.79
CA TRP A 361 8.62 6.04 -26.03
C TRP A 361 7.60 6.57 -27.02
N THR A 362 6.73 5.72 -27.57
CA THR A 362 5.85 6.10 -28.68
C THR A 362 4.41 5.72 -28.37
N VAL A 363 3.51 6.69 -28.50
CA VAL A 363 2.05 6.51 -28.37
C VAL A 363 1.39 6.83 -29.71
N GLU A 364 0.56 5.90 -30.18
CA GLU A 364 -0.34 6.11 -31.32
C GLU A 364 -1.70 6.55 -30.80
N ILE A 365 -2.28 7.58 -31.39
CA ILE A 365 -3.54 8.19 -30.99
C ILE A 365 -4.47 8.15 -32.20
N THR A 366 -5.51 7.32 -32.13
CA THR A 366 -6.57 7.28 -33.14
C THR A 366 -7.57 8.39 -32.82
N LEU A 367 -7.63 9.39 -33.70
CA LEU A 367 -8.53 10.53 -33.60
C LEU A 367 -9.97 10.13 -34.03
N PRO A 368 -11.00 10.92 -33.68
CA PRO A 368 -12.39 10.63 -34.05
C PRO A 368 -12.62 10.52 -35.57
N ASP A 369 -11.79 11.17 -36.39
CA ASP A 369 -11.85 11.10 -37.86
C ASP A 369 -11.15 9.86 -38.44
N GLY A 370 -10.68 8.94 -37.59
CA GLY A 370 -9.97 7.72 -37.97
C GLY A 370 -8.49 7.94 -38.29
N LYS A 371 -7.98 9.19 -38.33
CA LYS A 371 -6.55 9.43 -38.53
C LYS A 371 -5.76 9.01 -37.30
N VAL A 372 -4.58 8.45 -37.54
CA VAL A 372 -3.64 8.06 -36.49
C VAL A 372 -2.54 9.12 -36.38
N ARG A 373 -2.43 9.72 -35.19
CA ARG A 373 -1.32 10.61 -34.84
C ARG A 373 -0.34 9.87 -33.94
N THR A 374 0.94 9.89 -34.28
CA THR A 374 2.00 9.24 -33.50
C THR A 374 2.84 10.30 -32.80
N LEU A 375 3.01 10.17 -31.48
CA LEU A 375 3.81 11.08 -30.67
C LEU A 375 4.89 10.32 -29.90
N THR A 376 6.08 10.90 -29.87
CA THR A 376 7.20 10.43 -29.05
C THR A 376 7.25 11.16 -27.70
N THR A 377 7.61 10.47 -26.64
CA THR A 377 7.66 11.03 -25.28
C THR A 377 8.76 10.44 -24.41
N ARG A 378 9.22 11.22 -23.43
CA ARG A 378 10.17 10.72 -22.42
C ARG A 378 9.50 9.79 -21.42
N ALA A 379 8.26 10.07 -21.03
CA ALA A 379 7.50 9.28 -20.08
C ALA A 379 6.01 9.18 -20.45
N ILE A 380 5.36 8.13 -19.96
CA ILE A 380 3.94 7.83 -20.15
C ILE A 380 3.30 7.55 -18.78
N ILE A 381 2.13 8.14 -18.51
CA ILE A 381 1.28 7.78 -17.36
C ILE A 381 -0.02 7.17 -17.89
N ILE A 382 -0.27 5.93 -17.50
CA ILE A 382 -1.52 5.19 -17.75
C ILE A 382 -2.50 5.56 -16.62
N ALA A 383 -3.53 6.31 -16.96
CA ALA A 383 -4.59 6.76 -16.05
C ALA A 383 -5.98 6.41 -16.60
N THR A 384 -6.11 5.22 -17.18
CA THR A 384 -7.28 4.75 -17.93
C THR A 384 -8.49 4.38 -17.06
N GLY A 385 -8.36 4.48 -15.74
CA GLY A 385 -9.46 4.27 -14.80
C GLY A 385 -9.98 2.83 -14.77
N ALA A 386 -11.27 2.70 -14.45
CA ALA A 386 -12.00 1.45 -14.38
C ALA A 386 -13.36 1.57 -15.08
N SER A 387 -14.09 0.48 -15.18
CA SER A 387 -15.49 0.43 -15.60
C SER A 387 -16.32 -0.34 -14.56
N PRO A 388 -17.64 -0.14 -14.49
CA PRO A 388 -18.51 -1.01 -13.71
C PRO A 388 -18.32 -2.48 -14.09
N PHE A 389 -18.37 -3.37 -13.10
CA PHE A 389 -18.38 -4.81 -13.34
C PHE A 389 -19.82 -5.31 -13.35
N VAL A 390 -20.19 -5.99 -14.43
CA VAL A 390 -21.48 -6.68 -14.56
C VAL A 390 -21.22 -8.18 -14.39
N PRO A 391 -21.87 -8.85 -13.43
CA PRO A 391 -21.67 -10.28 -13.23
C PRO A 391 -22.28 -11.06 -14.41
N PRO A 392 -21.67 -12.18 -14.84
CA PRO A 392 -22.17 -12.99 -15.95
C PRO A 392 -23.38 -13.83 -15.50
N LEU A 393 -24.50 -13.16 -15.21
CA LEU A 393 -25.76 -13.80 -14.81
C LEU A 393 -26.57 -14.18 -16.06
N PRO A 394 -27.01 -15.45 -16.19
CA PRO A 394 -27.90 -15.86 -17.27
C PRO A 394 -29.15 -14.96 -17.34
N GLY A 395 -29.51 -14.51 -18.55
CA GLY A 395 -30.69 -13.66 -18.80
C GLY A 395 -30.53 -12.18 -18.43
N ILE A 396 -29.40 -11.74 -17.87
CA ILE A 396 -29.24 -10.33 -17.43
C ILE A 396 -29.30 -9.31 -18.58
N ASP A 397 -28.79 -9.68 -19.76
CA ASP A 397 -28.84 -8.82 -20.94
C ASP A 397 -30.27 -8.73 -21.50
N GLU A 398 -31.08 -9.79 -21.35
CA GLU A 398 -32.48 -9.85 -21.84
C GLU A 398 -33.41 -8.96 -21.02
N VAL A 399 -33.24 -8.94 -19.69
CA VAL A 399 -34.03 -8.06 -18.80
C VAL A 399 -33.53 -6.61 -18.80
N GLY A 400 -32.30 -6.38 -19.28
CA GLY A 400 -31.60 -5.11 -19.21
C GLY A 400 -31.12 -4.77 -17.80
N TYR A 401 -30.08 -3.95 -17.72
CA TYR A 401 -29.52 -3.47 -16.47
C TYR A 401 -28.94 -2.07 -16.62
N LEU A 402 -28.80 -1.39 -15.49
CA LEU A 402 -28.16 -0.10 -15.35
C LEU A 402 -26.89 -0.24 -14.53
N THR A 403 -25.93 0.61 -14.83
CA THR A 403 -24.69 0.75 -14.05
C THR A 403 -24.52 2.21 -13.66
N SER A 404 -23.48 2.54 -12.88
CA SER A 404 -23.13 3.95 -12.62
C SER A 404 -22.94 4.76 -13.90
N ASP A 405 -22.58 4.13 -15.01
CA ASP A 405 -22.28 4.82 -16.27
C ASP A 405 -23.56 5.11 -17.07
N THR A 406 -24.64 4.34 -16.88
CA THR A 406 -25.85 4.40 -17.72
C THR A 406 -27.10 4.87 -16.99
N LEU A 407 -27.15 4.76 -15.65
CA LEU A 407 -28.37 5.06 -14.89
C LEU A 407 -28.82 6.52 -15.00
N TRP A 408 -27.86 7.46 -15.07
CA TRP A 408 -28.15 8.90 -15.03
C TRP A 408 -28.91 9.35 -16.27
N GLU A 409 -28.46 8.91 -17.43
CA GLU A 409 -29.12 9.19 -18.71
C GLU A 409 -30.48 8.50 -18.75
N ARG A 410 -30.55 7.21 -18.39
CA ARG A 410 -31.82 6.45 -18.39
C ARG A 410 -32.89 7.10 -17.50
N PHE A 411 -32.53 7.53 -16.29
CA PHE A 411 -33.48 8.07 -15.33
C PHE A 411 -33.89 9.51 -15.64
N ALA A 412 -33.09 10.26 -16.40
CA ALA A 412 -33.49 11.59 -16.86
C ALA A 412 -34.67 11.58 -17.84
N ASP A 413 -34.92 10.44 -18.50
CA ASP A 413 -36.06 10.26 -19.40
C ASP A 413 -37.38 10.00 -18.66
N LEU A 414 -37.32 9.62 -17.37
CA LEU A 414 -38.49 9.25 -16.57
C LEU A 414 -39.16 10.46 -15.90
N ASP A 415 -40.49 10.47 -15.86
CA ASP A 415 -41.27 11.49 -15.14
C ASP A 415 -41.45 11.16 -13.65
N VAL A 416 -41.46 9.86 -13.33
CA VAL A 416 -41.63 9.31 -11.98
C VAL A 416 -40.48 8.35 -11.68
N PRO A 417 -40.07 8.19 -10.41
CA PRO A 417 -39.08 7.18 -10.05
C PRO A 417 -39.59 5.77 -10.38
N PRO A 418 -38.71 4.80 -10.67
CA PRO A 418 -39.13 3.41 -10.86
C PRO A 418 -39.83 2.90 -9.60
N GLU A 419 -41.00 2.26 -9.75
CA GLU A 419 -41.78 1.78 -8.61
C GLU A 419 -41.04 0.65 -7.89
N ARG A 420 -40.52 -0.33 -8.64
CA ARG A 420 -39.73 -1.46 -8.11
C ARG A 420 -38.31 -1.39 -8.63
N LEU A 421 -37.36 -1.14 -7.73
CA LEU A 421 -35.94 -1.03 -8.07
C LEU A 421 -35.14 -2.12 -7.38
N VAL A 422 -34.37 -2.89 -8.14
CA VAL A 422 -33.39 -3.82 -7.58
C VAL A 422 -32.00 -3.20 -7.65
N VAL A 423 -31.28 -3.24 -6.53
CA VAL A 423 -29.86 -2.86 -6.45
C VAL A 423 -29.04 -4.11 -6.12
N LEU A 424 -28.25 -4.57 -7.10
CA LEU A 424 -27.36 -5.71 -6.93
C LEU A 424 -25.99 -5.24 -6.44
N GLY A 425 -25.67 -5.54 -5.18
CA GLY A 425 -24.41 -5.21 -4.51
C GLY A 425 -24.59 -4.42 -3.22
N GLY A 426 -23.91 -4.87 -2.16
CA GLY A 426 -23.89 -4.31 -0.81
C GLY A 426 -22.67 -3.46 -0.48
N GLY A 427 -21.93 -3.03 -1.51
CA GLY A 427 -20.84 -2.06 -1.38
C GLY A 427 -21.34 -0.62 -1.21
N PRO A 428 -20.43 0.37 -1.10
CA PRO A 428 -20.78 1.78 -0.88
C PRO A 428 -21.75 2.34 -1.93
N ILE A 429 -21.46 2.11 -3.21
CA ILE A 429 -22.29 2.60 -4.32
C ILE A 429 -23.71 2.05 -4.21
N GLY A 430 -23.84 0.74 -3.95
CA GLY A 430 -25.13 0.09 -3.80
C GLY A 430 -25.93 0.65 -2.62
N CYS A 431 -25.29 0.84 -1.47
CA CYS A 431 -25.93 1.39 -0.29
C CYS A 431 -26.39 2.85 -0.49
N GLU A 432 -25.54 3.70 -1.08
CA GLU A 432 -25.85 5.10 -1.37
C GLU A 432 -27.03 5.25 -2.34
N LEU A 433 -27.05 4.45 -3.42
CA LEU A 433 -28.14 4.47 -4.39
C LEU A 433 -29.43 3.89 -3.80
N ALA A 434 -29.34 2.79 -3.06
CA ALA A 434 -30.50 2.15 -2.44
C ALA A 434 -31.23 3.11 -1.48
N GLN A 435 -30.48 3.78 -0.58
CA GLN A 435 -31.06 4.76 0.33
C GLN A 435 -31.67 5.95 -0.41
N SER A 436 -30.97 6.44 -1.45
CA SER A 436 -31.41 7.61 -2.20
C SER A 436 -32.73 7.36 -2.93
N PHE A 437 -32.87 6.24 -3.64
CA PHE A 437 -34.08 5.92 -4.38
C PHE A 437 -35.25 5.55 -3.46
N ALA A 438 -34.99 4.89 -2.33
CA ALA A 438 -36.05 4.63 -1.35
C ALA A 438 -36.63 5.93 -0.78
N ARG A 439 -35.77 6.90 -0.43
CA ARG A 439 -36.20 8.22 0.05
C ARG A 439 -36.96 9.04 -1.01
N LEU A 440 -36.67 8.78 -2.29
CA LEU A 440 -37.35 9.35 -3.46
C LEU A 440 -38.51 8.48 -3.96
N GLY A 441 -39.03 7.54 -3.15
CA GLY A 441 -40.32 6.88 -3.39
C GLY A 441 -40.27 5.54 -4.13
N SER A 442 -39.09 5.01 -4.49
CA SER A 442 -38.98 3.66 -5.04
C SER A 442 -39.08 2.59 -3.95
N SER A 443 -39.76 1.47 -4.24
CA SER A 443 -39.64 0.24 -3.46
C SER A 443 -38.34 -0.48 -3.82
N VAL A 444 -37.31 -0.29 -3.00
CA VAL A 444 -35.97 -0.79 -3.29
C VAL A 444 -35.73 -2.16 -2.63
N THR A 445 -35.28 -3.13 -3.41
CA THR A 445 -34.70 -4.39 -2.90
C THR A 445 -33.21 -4.43 -3.20
N GLN A 446 -32.38 -4.46 -2.15
CA GLN A 446 -30.92 -4.56 -2.27
C GLN A 446 -30.47 -5.99 -2.02
N ILE A 447 -29.73 -6.57 -2.96
CA ILE A 447 -29.25 -7.95 -2.91
C ILE A 447 -27.74 -7.97 -2.72
N GLU A 448 -27.25 -8.64 -1.69
CA GLU A 448 -25.82 -8.82 -1.42
C GLU A 448 -25.50 -10.28 -1.12
N MET A 449 -24.47 -10.80 -1.80
CA MET A 449 -24.01 -12.18 -1.64
C MET A 449 -23.30 -12.40 -0.29
N ALA A 450 -22.54 -11.41 0.18
CA ALA A 450 -21.88 -11.46 1.48
C ALA A 450 -22.91 -11.46 2.63
N PRO A 451 -22.54 -12.00 3.81
CA PRO A 451 -23.45 -12.05 4.96
C PRO A 451 -23.82 -10.67 5.51
N ARG A 452 -23.07 -9.61 5.14
CA ARG A 452 -23.25 -8.24 5.62
C ARG A 452 -23.01 -7.23 4.50
N LEU A 453 -23.67 -6.08 4.60
CA LEU A 453 -23.33 -4.89 3.82
C LEU A 453 -21.96 -4.35 4.24
N LEU A 454 -21.28 -3.63 3.34
CA LEU A 454 -19.99 -2.98 3.61
C LEU A 454 -18.99 -3.94 4.27
N VAL A 455 -18.83 -5.16 3.74
CA VAL A 455 -18.04 -6.26 4.34
C VAL A 455 -16.57 -5.93 4.67
N ARG A 456 -16.04 -4.81 4.15
CA ARG A 456 -14.69 -4.30 4.48
C ARG A 456 -14.65 -3.50 5.78
N GLU A 457 -15.81 -3.17 6.34
CA GLU A 457 -15.98 -2.48 7.61
C GLU A 457 -16.27 -3.47 8.76
N ASP A 458 -16.03 -2.99 9.97
CA ASP A 458 -16.32 -3.73 11.20
C ASP A 458 -17.82 -4.07 11.31
N ASP A 459 -18.14 -5.13 12.06
CA ASP A 459 -19.52 -5.64 12.20
C ASP A 459 -20.50 -4.58 12.70
N ASP A 460 -20.06 -3.70 13.63
CA ASP A 460 -20.86 -2.61 14.18
C ASP A 460 -21.23 -1.58 13.10
N VAL A 461 -20.29 -1.20 12.23
CA VAL A 461 -20.53 -0.29 11.10
C VAL A 461 -21.52 -0.89 10.10
N SER A 462 -21.34 -2.16 9.74
CA SER A 462 -22.27 -2.86 8.84
C SER A 462 -23.68 -2.92 9.40
N HIS A 463 -23.81 -3.10 10.71
CA HIS A 463 -25.11 -3.11 11.39
C HIS A 463 -25.79 -1.75 11.31
N TYR A 464 -25.07 -0.64 11.56
CA TYR A 464 -25.62 0.71 11.37
C TYR A 464 -26.07 0.97 9.93
N ALA A 465 -25.30 0.53 8.93
CA ALA A 465 -25.69 0.67 7.53
C ALA A 465 -26.98 -0.10 7.21
N LEU A 466 -27.11 -1.33 7.73
CA LEU A 466 -28.32 -2.14 7.58
C LEU A 466 -29.54 -1.45 8.19
N GLU A 467 -29.44 -1.01 9.46
CA GLU A 467 -30.54 -0.32 10.14
C GLU A 467 -30.93 0.97 9.43
N ALA A 468 -29.95 1.78 8.99
CA ALA A 468 -30.22 3.02 8.26
C ALA A 468 -31.01 2.78 6.98
N LEU A 469 -30.65 1.75 6.21
CA LEU A 469 -31.34 1.37 4.98
C LEU A 469 -32.75 0.84 5.25
N GLN A 470 -32.92 -0.04 6.24
CA GLN A 470 -34.23 -0.58 6.61
C GLN A 470 -35.17 0.51 7.15
N ASN A 471 -34.65 1.45 7.93
CA ASN A 471 -35.40 2.60 8.44
C ASN A 471 -35.87 3.57 7.35
N ASP A 472 -35.26 3.51 6.16
CA ASP A 472 -35.67 4.25 4.98
C ASP A 472 -36.50 3.39 4.00
N GLY A 473 -36.89 2.18 4.39
CA GLY A 473 -37.79 1.31 3.64
C GLY A 473 -37.10 0.37 2.62
N VAL A 474 -35.77 0.26 2.65
CA VAL A 474 -35.04 -0.66 1.76
C VAL A 474 -35.20 -2.10 2.26
N ARG A 475 -35.63 -3.01 1.38
CA ARG A 475 -35.58 -4.45 1.63
C ARG A 475 -34.16 -4.96 1.37
N VAL A 476 -33.40 -5.19 2.44
CA VAL A 476 -32.01 -5.66 2.35
C VAL A 476 -31.93 -7.19 2.47
N LEU A 477 -31.36 -7.83 1.45
CA LEU A 477 -31.17 -9.28 1.34
C LEU A 477 -29.68 -9.62 1.36
N THR A 478 -29.09 -9.81 2.55
CA THR A 478 -27.69 -10.28 2.70
C THR A 478 -27.61 -11.80 2.69
N GLY A 479 -26.47 -12.34 2.27
CA GLY A 479 -26.25 -13.77 2.09
C GLY A 479 -27.02 -14.38 0.90
N HIS A 480 -27.59 -13.55 0.02
CA HIS A 480 -28.38 -14.00 -1.12
C HIS A 480 -27.54 -13.96 -2.40
N ARG A 481 -27.43 -15.11 -3.08
CA ARG A 481 -26.74 -15.23 -4.35
C ARG A 481 -27.72 -15.02 -5.50
N ALA A 482 -27.46 -14.04 -6.35
CA ALA A 482 -28.17 -13.91 -7.63
C ALA A 482 -27.78 -15.07 -8.56
N LEU A 483 -28.77 -15.79 -9.08
CA LEU A 483 -28.58 -16.97 -9.93
C LEU A 483 -28.79 -16.66 -11.41
N SER A 484 -29.90 -15.97 -11.73
CA SER A 484 -30.32 -15.66 -13.10
C SER A 484 -31.34 -14.53 -13.10
N CYS A 485 -31.57 -13.96 -14.28
CA CYS A 485 -32.69 -13.08 -14.56
C CYS A 485 -33.62 -13.74 -15.58
N GLU A 486 -34.90 -13.43 -15.51
CA GLU A 486 -35.92 -13.98 -16.41
C GLU A 486 -37.02 -12.96 -16.72
N VAL A 487 -37.72 -13.19 -17.84
CA VAL A 487 -38.95 -12.50 -18.19
C VAL A 487 -40.07 -13.52 -18.18
N HIS A 488 -41.10 -13.28 -17.38
CA HIS A 488 -42.31 -14.11 -17.33
C HIS A 488 -43.55 -13.23 -17.47
N ASP A 489 -44.40 -13.51 -18.47
CA ASP A 489 -45.60 -12.70 -18.79
C ASP A 489 -45.32 -11.19 -18.94
N GLY A 490 -44.15 -10.84 -19.48
CA GLY A 490 -43.70 -9.45 -19.65
C GLY A 490 -43.14 -8.80 -18.38
N GLU A 491 -43.18 -9.49 -17.24
CA GLU A 491 -42.56 -9.04 -15.99
C GLU A 491 -41.12 -9.53 -15.88
N ARG A 492 -40.20 -8.58 -15.66
CA ARG A 492 -38.78 -8.88 -15.40
C ARG A 492 -38.57 -9.24 -13.94
N ALA A 493 -37.77 -10.27 -13.69
CA ALA A 493 -37.41 -10.69 -12.35
C ALA A 493 -35.97 -11.21 -12.24
N ILE A 494 -35.43 -11.14 -11.02
CA ILE A 494 -34.17 -11.76 -10.64
C ILE A 494 -34.44 -12.93 -9.68
N ILE A 495 -33.77 -14.04 -9.91
CA ILE A 495 -33.83 -15.23 -9.05
C ILE A 495 -32.63 -15.17 -8.11
N VAL A 496 -32.91 -15.18 -6.81
CA VAL A 496 -31.90 -15.23 -5.76
C VAL A 496 -32.03 -16.50 -4.94
N GLU A 497 -30.95 -16.91 -4.31
CA GLU A 497 -30.88 -18.10 -3.47
C GLU A 497 -30.16 -17.81 -2.16
N LYS A 498 -30.72 -18.30 -1.06
CA LYS A 498 -30.08 -18.35 0.25
C LYS A 498 -30.47 -19.65 0.94
N ASP A 499 -29.50 -20.37 1.48
CA ASP A 499 -29.72 -21.63 2.21
C ASP A 499 -30.58 -22.64 1.40
N ASP A 500 -30.29 -22.77 0.10
CA ASP A 500 -31.03 -23.59 -0.89
C ASP A 500 -32.50 -23.20 -1.16
N GLU A 501 -32.98 -22.12 -0.53
CA GLU A 501 -34.29 -21.53 -0.82
C GLU A 501 -34.16 -20.46 -1.91
N ARG A 502 -34.98 -20.60 -2.96
CA ARG A 502 -35.02 -19.65 -4.08
C ARG A 502 -36.17 -18.68 -3.94
N GLU A 503 -35.87 -17.41 -4.21
CA GLU A 503 -36.84 -16.34 -4.26
C GLU A 503 -36.81 -15.66 -5.63
N ARG A 504 -37.99 -15.40 -6.20
CA ARG A 504 -38.16 -14.60 -7.41
C ARG A 504 -38.55 -13.17 -7.03
N ILE A 505 -37.72 -12.20 -7.41
CA ILE A 505 -37.92 -10.78 -7.10
C ILE A 505 -38.20 -10.03 -8.40
N ALA A 506 -39.43 -9.55 -8.57
CA ALA A 506 -39.83 -8.76 -9.73
C ALA A 506 -39.37 -7.30 -9.62
N PHE A 507 -39.04 -6.68 -10.76
CA PHE A 507 -38.52 -5.31 -10.79
C PHE A 507 -38.82 -4.57 -12.09
N ASP A 508 -38.74 -3.24 -12.04
CA ASP A 508 -38.86 -2.35 -13.20
C ASP A 508 -37.50 -1.83 -13.65
N GLU A 509 -36.53 -1.68 -12.74
CA GLU A 509 -35.15 -1.35 -13.11
C GLU A 509 -34.19 -2.14 -12.22
N LEU A 510 -33.05 -2.55 -12.79
CA LEU A 510 -31.99 -3.30 -12.12
C LEU A 510 -30.68 -2.51 -12.18
N ILE A 511 -30.14 -2.10 -11.03
CA ILE A 511 -28.83 -1.44 -10.93
C ILE A 511 -27.77 -2.45 -10.50
N CYS A 512 -26.75 -2.64 -11.32
CA CYS A 512 -25.57 -3.43 -11.01
C CYS A 512 -24.49 -2.57 -10.34
N ALA A 513 -24.26 -2.80 -9.04
CA ALA A 513 -23.31 -2.08 -8.19
C ALA A 513 -22.36 -3.05 -7.45
N VAL A 514 -21.96 -4.15 -8.09
CA VAL A 514 -21.13 -5.23 -7.50
C VAL A 514 -19.62 -4.98 -7.50
N GLY A 515 -19.17 -3.84 -8.05
CA GLY A 515 -17.76 -3.46 -8.08
C GLY A 515 -17.32 -2.87 -9.41
N ARG A 516 -16.01 -2.65 -9.54
CA ARG A 516 -15.40 -2.00 -10.70
C ARG A 516 -14.14 -2.74 -11.15
N SER A 517 -13.96 -2.83 -12.47
CA SER A 517 -12.85 -3.52 -13.13
C SER A 517 -11.94 -2.51 -13.84
N PRO A 518 -10.63 -2.47 -13.52
CA PRO A 518 -9.65 -1.65 -14.23
C PRO A 518 -9.66 -1.83 -15.75
N ARG A 519 -9.45 -0.75 -16.50
CA ARG A 519 -9.36 -0.80 -17.98
C ARG A 519 -7.94 -1.18 -18.42
N LEU A 520 -7.73 -2.49 -18.62
CA LEU A 520 -6.39 -3.07 -18.86
C LEU A 520 -6.08 -3.40 -20.34
N LYS A 521 -7.11 -3.49 -21.19
CA LYS A 521 -6.98 -3.93 -22.59
C LYS A 521 -7.02 -2.76 -23.57
N GLY A 522 -6.38 -2.95 -24.73
CA GLY A 522 -6.48 -1.99 -25.84
C GLY A 522 -5.54 -0.78 -25.75
N PHE A 523 -4.66 -0.74 -24.74
CA PHE A 523 -3.67 0.33 -24.54
C PHE A 523 -2.24 -0.08 -24.91
N GLY A 524 -2.03 -1.28 -25.45
CA GLY A 524 -0.71 -1.78 -25.86
C GLY A 524 0.07 -2.52 -24.77
N LEU A 525 -0.55 -2.80 -23.61
CA LEU A 525 0.16 -3.38 -22.46
C LEU A 525 0.64 -4.81 -22.74
N GLU A 526 -0.21 -5.58 -23.41
CA GLU A 526 0.03 -6.98 -23.78
C GLU A 526 1.22 -7.09 -24.75
N GLU A 527 1.26 -6.26 -25.79
CA GLU A 527 2.34 -6.24 -26.79
C GLU A 527 3.66 -5.77 -26.18
N LEU A 528 3.61 -4.83 -25.24
CA LEU A 528 4.77 -4.40 -24.47
C LEU A 528 5.22 -5.42 -23.43
N GLY A 529 4.42 -6.48 -23.18
CA GLY A 529 4.68 -7.49 -22.17
C GLY A 529 4.62 -6.94 -20.74
N ILE A 530 3.84 -5.88 -20.52
CA ILE A 530 3.62 -5.30 -19.19
C ILE A 530 2.68 -6.24 -18.42
N PRO A 531 3.11 -6.82 -17.27
CA PRO A 531 2.27 -7.73 -16.51
C PRO A 531 1.03 -7.03 -15.96
N VAL A 532 -0.10 -7.70 -16.07
CA VAL A 532 -1.40 -7.26 -15.52
C VAL A 532 -2.00 -8.37 -14.68
N GLY A 533 -2.52 -8.01 -13.50
CA GLY A 533 -3.30 -8.89 -12.63
C GLY A 533 -4.74 -8.38 -12.53
N ARG A 534 -5.18 -8.06 -11.31
CA ARG A 534 -6.41 -7.25 -11.11
C ARG A 534 -6.21 -5.80 -11.57
N THR A 535 -4.97 -5.32 -11.52
CA THR A 535 -4.52 -3.97 -11.91
C THR A 535 -3.21 -4.09 -12.71
N VAL A 536 -2.71 -2.99 -13.26
CA VAL A 536 -1.36 -2.94 -13.85
C VAL A 536 -0.33 -3.18 -12.75
N GLU A 537 0.60 -4.13 -12.96
CA GLU A 537 1.65 -4.38 -11.97
C GLU A 537 2.67 -3.22 -11.96
N THR A 538 2.68 -2.47 -10.85
CA THR A 538 3.65 -1.40 -10.61
C THR A 538 4.51 -1.65 -9.38
N ASN A 539 5.72 -1.10 -9.36
CA ASN A 539 6.56 -1.04 -8.17
C ASN A 539 6.11 0.06 -7.19
N ALA A 540 6.82 0.25 -6.07
CA ALA A 540 6.50 1.27 -5.06
C ALA A 540 6.59 2.73 -5.55
N TYR A 541 7.16 2.96 -6.73
CA TYR A 541 7.27 4.26 -7.40
C TYR A 541 6.22 4.45 -8.50
N LEU A 542 5.26 3.52 -8.62
CA LEU A 542 4.22 3.46 -9.66
C LEU A 542 4.75 3.15 -11.07
N GLU A 543 5.98 2.64 -11.18
CA GLU A 543 6.58 2.27 -12.46
C GLU A 543 6.22 0.83 -12.85
N THR A 544 5.95 0.61 -14.14
CA THR A 544 5.80 -0.72 -14.73
C THR A 544 7.18 -1.40 -14.90
N ILE A 545 7.24 -2.50 -15.66
CA ILE A 545 8.52 -3.09 -16.09
C ILE A 545 9.39 -2.11 -16.89
N TYR A 546 8.79 -1.08 -17.51
CA TYR A 546 9.49 0.05 -18.13
C TYR A 546 9.49 1.23 -17.16
N PRO A 547 10.65 1.66 -16.63
CA PRO A 547 10.72 2.76 -15.68
C PRO A 547 10.12 4.10 -16.15
N ASN A 548 9.94 4.28 -17.46
CA ASN A 548 9.34 5.49 -18.02
C ASN A 548 7.85 5.35 -18.35
N ILE A 549 7.25 4.19 -18.11
CA ILE A 549 5.80 3.98 -18.18
C ILE A 549 5.30 3.71 -16.77
N LEU A 550 4.42 4.58 -16.29
CA LEU A 550 3.85 4.54 -14.95
C LEU A 550 2.34 4.35 -15.04
N ALA A 551 1.71 3.91 -13.94
CA ALA A 551 0.26 3.81 -13.85
C ALA A 551 -0.24 4.47 -12.55
N ALA A 552 -1.39 5.16 -12.63
CA ALA A 552 -1.99 5.86 -11.49
C ALA A 552 -3.52 5.86 -11.56
N GLY A 553 -4.17 5.89 -10.40
CA GLY A 553 -5.63 5.79 -10.27
C GLY A 553 -6.11 4.34 -10.25
N ASP A 554 -7.40 4.14 -10.54
CA ASP A 554 -8.07 2.83 -10.47
C ASP A 554 -7.34 1.73 -11.25
N VAL A 555 -6.64 2.10 -12.34
CA VAL A 555 -5.87 1.17 -13.17
C VAL A 555 -4.64 0.58 -12.47
N ALA A 556 -4.05 1.32 -11.51
CA ALA A 556 -2.91 0.87 -10.71
C ALA A 556 -3.36 0.19 -9.41
N GLY A 557 -4.49 0.64 -8.84
CA GLY A 557 -4.97 0.21 -7.52
C GLY A 557 -3.98 0.54 -6.40
N PRO A 558 -4.17 0.00 -5.18
CA PRO A 558 -5.22 -0.94 -4.79
C PRO A 558 -6.55 -0.26 -4.44
N TYR A 559 -6.60 1.08 -4.41
CA TYR A 559 -7.79 1.87 -4.07
C TYR A 559 -8.41 2.48 -5.32
N GLN A 560 -9.74 2.49 -5.38
CA GLN A 560 -10.52 3.09 -6.45
C GLN A 560 -11.27 4.33 -5.93
N PHE A 561 -10.49 5.33 -5.49
CA PHE A 561 -11.00 6.61 -4.97
C PHE A 561 -10.37 7.77 -5.72
N THR A 562 -11.16 8.81 -5.99
CA THR A 562 -10.72 10.01 -6.71
C THR A 562 -9.53 10.69 -6.05
N HIS A 563 -9.55 10.90 -4.72
CA HIS A 563 -8.45 11.52 -4.00
C HIS A 563 -7.20 10.63 -3.96
N THR A 564 -7.36 9.30 -3.90
CA THR A 564 -6.22 8.37 -3.99
C THR A 564 -5.62 8.36 -5.40
N ALA A 565 -6.45 8.48 -6.44
CA ALA A 565 -6.00 8.63 -7.82
C ALA A 565 -5.18 9.93 -8.00
N GLY A 566 -5.65 11.05 -7.46
CA GLY A 566 -4.88 12.30 -7.43
C GLY A 566 -3.59 12.21 -6.61
N HIS A 567 -3.62 11.51 -5.46
CA HIS A 567 -2.44 11.24 -4.65
C HIS A 567 -1.39 10.45 -5.44
N GLN A 568 -1.79 9.35 -6.08
CA GLN A 568 -0.90 8.54 -6.93
C GLN A 568 -0.36 9.34 -8.12
N ALA A 569 -1.19 10.14 -8.76
CA ALA A 569 -0.80 11.00 -9.88
C ALA A 569 0.34 11.95 -9.50
N TRP A 570 0.34 12.50 -8.29
CA TRP A 570 1.45 13.31 -7.81
C TRP A 570 2.77 12.53 -7.81
N PHE A 571 2.80 11.32 -7.24
CA PHE A 571 4.01 10.50 -7.23
C PHE A 571 4.41 10.07 -8.64
N ALA A 572 3.45 9.65 -9.46
CA ALA A 572 3.70 9.21 -10.83
C ALA A 572 4.27 10.36 -11.68
N ALA A 573 3.67 11.55 -11.65
CA ALA A 573 4.15 12.71 -12.40
C ALA A 573 5.54 13.16 -11.95
N VAL A 574 5.78 13.27 -10.64
CA VAL A 574 7.10 13.65 -10.11
C VAL A 574 8.17 12.60 -10.47
N ASN A 575 7.85 11.30 -10.34
CA ASN A 575 8.78 10.24 -10.71
C ASN A 575 9.03 10.19 -12.22
N ALA A 576 8.00 10.43 -13.05
CA ALA A 576 8.12 10.48 -14.50
C ALA A 576 9.05 11.61 -14.97
N LEU A 577 8.91 12.80 -14.38
CA LEU A 577 9.64 14.00 -14.79
C LEU A 577 11.03 14.11 -14.14
N PHE A 578 11.14 13.76 -12.86
CA PHE A 578 12.33 14.02 -12.03
C PHE A 578 12.96 12.76 -11.42
N GLY A 579 12.41 11.56 -11.70
CA GLY A 579 12.88 10.29 -11.14
C GLY A 579 14.31 9.90 -11.50
N THR A 580 14.94 10.61 -12.46
CA THR A 580 16.37 10.47 -12.75
C THR A 580 17.24 11.02 -11.61
N PHE A 581 16.77 12.04 -10.90
CA PHE A 581 17.47 12.66 -9.77
C PHE A 581 17.03 12.06 -8.43
N LYS A 582 15.72 11.96 -8.21
CA LYS A 582 15.14 11.44 -6.97
C LYS A 582 13.78 10.82 -7.22
N LYS A 583 13.56 9.63 -6.66
CA LYS A 583 12.27 8.93 -6.71
C LYS A 583 11.56 8.97 -5.35
N PHE A 584 10.24 9.04 -5.38
CA PHE A 584 9.37 9.08 -4.22
C PHE A 584 8.42 7.89 -4.24
N LYS A 585 8.37 7.14 -3.13
CA LYS A 585 7.44 6.02 -2.98
C LYS A 585 6.05 6.54 -2.65
N ALA A 586 5.03 5.96 -3.26
CA ALA A 586 3.64 6.26 -2.90
C ALA A 586 3.35 5.83 -1.45
N ASP A 587 2.70 6.68 -0.66
CA ASP A 587 2.44 6.49 0.76
C ASP A 587 0.96 6.26 1.03
N TYR A 588 0.57 5.01 1.27
CA TYR A 588 -0.83 4.60 1.49
C TYR A 588 -1.23 4.45 2.95
N ARG A 589 -0.38 4.88 3.90
CA ARG A 589 -0.65 4.64 5.34
C ARG A 589 -1.87 5.42 5.86
N VAL A 590 -2.18 6.56 5.24
CA VAL A 590 -3.22 7.48 5.70
C VAL A 590 -4.10 7.84 4.52
N ILE A 591 -4.94 6.88 4.10
CA ILE A 591 -5.93 7.07 3.03
C ILE A 591 -7.32 7.14 3.70
N PRO A 592 -8.01 8.29 3.64
CA PRO A 592 -9.39 8.39 4.12
C PRO A 592 -10.37 7.76 3.13
N TRP A 593 -11.53 7.33 3.63
CA TRP A 593 -12.65 6.87 2.83
C TRP A 593 -13.96 7.17 3.56
N THR A 594 -14.93 7.72 2.84
CA THR A 594 -16.31 7.94 3.30
C THR A 594 -17.32 7.22 2.39
N THR A 595 -18.30 6.55 3.01
CA THR A 595 -19.55 6.09 2.38
C THR A 595 -20.66 7.04 2.81
N PHE A 596 -21.32 7.66 1.85
CA PHE A 596 -22.28 8.76 2.07
C PHE A 596 -23.71 8.22 2.25
N LEU A 597 -23.85 7.22 3.12
CA LEU A 597 -25.12 6.93 3.76
C LEU A 597 -25.49 8.07 4.72
N ASP A 598 -26.71 8.03 5.22
CA ASP A 598 -27.18 8.93 6.26
C ASP A 598 -27.70 8.09 7.44
N PRO A 599 -26.93 7.95 8.54
CA PRO A 599 -25.66 8.64 8.83
C PRO A 599 -24.47 8.20 7.96
N GLU A 600 -23.48 9.08 7.78
CA GLU A 600 -22.27 8.80 7.00
C GLU A 600 -21.36 7.83 7.74
N VAL A 601 -20.57 7.06 6.99
CA VAL A 601 -19.51 6.18 7.51
C VAL A 601 -18.18 6.63 6.95
N ALA A 602 -17.28 7.11 7.81
CA ALA A 602 -15.95 7.59 7.40
C ALA A 602 -14.85 6.86 8.17
N ARG A 603 -13.73 6.55 7.50
CA ARG A 603 -12.59 5.89 8.12
C ARG A 603 -11.24 6.29 7.57
N VAL A 604 -10.19 6.17 8.38
CA VAL A 604 -8.79 6.30 7.97
C VAL A 604 -7.92 5.29 8.74
N GLY A 605 -6.93 4.70 8.07
CA GLY A 605 -6.05 3.71 8.70
C GLY A 605 -6.72 2.34 8.85
N LEU A 606 -6.38 1.62 9.93
CA LEU A 606 -6.90 0.29 10.21
C LEU A 606 -8.24 0.34 10.94
N ASN A 607 -9.16 -0.56 10.58
CA ASN A 607 -10.28 -0.93 11.44
C ASN A 607 -9.94 -2.17 12.30
N GLU A 608 -10.87 -2.62 13.15
CA GLU A 608 -10.58 -3.73 14.07
C GLU A 608 -10.39 -5.05 13.32
N GLN A 609 -11.21 -5.30 12.31
CA GLN A 609 -11.11 -6.49 11.46
C GLN A 609 -9.73 -6.57 10.81
N GLU A 610 -9.28 -5.50 10.15
CA GLU A 610 -7.97 -5.43 9.49
C GLU A 610 -6.81 -5.55 10.49
N ALA A 611 -6.93 -4.93 11.66
CA ALA A 611 -5.90 -5.04 12.70
C ALA A 611 -5.79 -6.49 13.22
N ARG A 612 -6.91 -7.19 13.40
CA ARG A 612 -6.94 -8.62 13.78
C ARG A 612 -6.37 -9.51 12.68
N GLU A 613 -6.79 -9.33 11.44
CA GLU A 613 -6.29 -10.08 10.27
C GLU A 613 -4.78 -9.90 10.09
N GLN A 614 -4.25 -8.71 10.34
CA GLN A 614 -2.82 -8.41 10.23
C GLN A 614 -2.01 -8.82 11.49
N GLY A 615 -2.68 -9.21 12.58
CA GLY A 615 -2.05 -9.53 13.86
C GLY A 615 -1.39 -8.31 14.53
N ILE A 616 -1.95 -7.12 14.33
CA ILE A 616 -1.48 -5.88 14.92
C ILE A 616 -2.18 -5.69 16.26
N PRO A 617 -1.45 -5.62 17.39
CA PRO A 617 -2.06 -5.36 18.68
C PRO A 617 -2.59 -3.93 18.72
N PHE A 618 -3.83 -3.77 19.16
CA PHE A 618 -4.50 -2.48 19.26
C PHE A 618 -5.34 -2.40 20.55
N GLU A 619 -5.65 -1.18 20.93
CA GLU A 619 -6.68 -0.83 21.91
C GLU A 619 -7.75 -0.02 21.18
N ALA A 620 -9.02 -0.36 21.38
CA ALA A 620 -10.14 0.38 20.79
C ALA A 620 -10.78 1.28 21.86
N THR A 621 -10.91 2.57 21.55
CA THR A 621 -11.69 3.52 22.33
C THR A 621 -12.88 3.99 21.49
N ARG A 622 -14.07 4.00 22.10
CA ARG A 622 -15.31 4.42 21.44
C ARG A 622 -15.99 5.50 22.28
N TYR A 623 -16.51 6.50 21.60
CA TYR A 623 -17.41 7.52 22.14
C TYR A 623 -18.71 7.49 21.31
N GLY A 624 -19.85 7.32 21.97
CA GLY A 624 -21.16 7.41 21.33
C GLY A 624 -21.53 8.87 21.10
N ILE A 625 -22.13 9.19 19.95
CA ILE A 625 -22.52 10.58 19.61
C ILE A 625 -23.90 10.93 20.23
N ASP A 626 -24.54 9.97 20.91
CA ASP A 626 -25.86 10.08 21.51
C ASP A 626 -25.94 11.07 22.70
N ASP A 627 -24.82 11.35 23.37
CA ASP A 627 -24.72 12.36 24.44
C ASP A 627 -24.06 13.68 23.97
N LEU A 628 -23.79 13.84 22.68
CA LEU A 628 -23.18 15.05 22.15
C LEU A 628 -24.24 16.15 21.95
N ASP A 629 -24.14 17.23 22.74
CA ASP A 629 -25.09 18.35 22.75
C ASP A 629 -25.45 18.86 21.34
N ARG A 630 -24.46 19.02 20.45
CA ARG A 630 -24.70 19.46 19.08
C ARG A 630 -25.54 18.45 18.29
N ALA A 631 -25.22 17.17 18.39
CA ALA A 631 -25.95 16.13 17.68
C ALA A 631 -27.39 15.98 18.22
N ILE A 632 -27.59 16.17 19.53
CA ILE A 632 -28.91 16.22 20.15
C ILE A 632 -29.71 17.40 19.59
N ALA A 633 -29.11 18.59 19.55
CA ALA A 633 -29.75 19.79 19.01
C ALA A 633 -30.13 19.64 17.52
N ASP A 634 -29.32 18.96 16.73
CA ASP A 634 -29.56 18.71 15.30
C ASP A 634 -30.49 17.51 15.04
N GLY A 635 -30.88 16.75 16.07
CA GLY A 635 -31.68 15.52 15.92
C GLY A 635 -30.92 14.37 15.25
N THR A 636 -29.58 14.41 15.29
CA THR A 636 -28.66 13.47 14.65
C THR A 636 -27.78 12.71 15.65
N ALA A 637 -28.21 12.64 16.92
CA ALA A 637 -27.54 11.97 18.04
C ALA A 637 -27.55 10.43 17.94
N HIS A 638 -26.97 9.90 16.87
CA HIS A 638 -26.82 8.46 16.63
C HIS A 638 -25.51 8.20 15.89
N GLY A 639 -24.85 7.09 16.24
CA GLY A 639 -23.53 6.74 15.72
C GLY A 639 -22.44 6.90 16.77
N PHE A 640 -21.18 6.96 16.33
CA PHE A 640 -20.02 6.92 17.22
C PHE A 640 -18.74 7.40 16.54
N VAL A 641 -17.76 7.77 17.36
CA VAL A 641 -16.34 7.87 16.97
C VAL A 641 -15.58 6.72 17.63
N LYS A 642 -14.88 5.91 16.83
CA LYS A 642 -14.05 4.79 17.28
C LYS A 642 -12.61 4.98 16.83
N VAL A 643 -11.68 4.94 17.77
CA VAL A 643 -10.24 5.12 17.52
C VAL A 643 -9.47 3.89 17.99
N LEU A 644 -8.59 3.40 17.13
CA LEU A 644 -7.63 2.36 17.46
C LEU A 644 -6.27 2.99 17.79
N THR A 645 -5.70 2.62 18.93
CA THR A 645 -4.36 3.06 19.35
C THR A 645 -3.41 1.89 19.58
N VAL A 646 -2.11 2.16 19.51
CA VAL A 646 -1.08 1.21 19.99
C VAL A 646 -1.27 1.02 21.51
N PRO A 647 -1.33 -0.21 22.03
CA PRO A 647 -1.57 -0.43 23.46
C PRO A 647 -0.60 0.34 24.36
N GLY A 648 -1.15 1.09 25.32
CA GLY A 648 -0.39 1.91 26.27
C GLY A 648 0.25 3.18 25.67
N LYS A 649 -0.08 3.53 24.42
CA LYS A 649 0.35 4.77 23.75
C LYS A 649 -0.86 5.45 23.12
N ASP A 650 -0.79 6.77 22.97
CA ASP A 650 -1.83 7.56 22.30
C ASP A 650 -1.68 7.59 20.77
N THR A 651 -0.77 6.79 20.22
CA THR A 651 -0.48 6.74 18.78
C THR A 651 -1.63 6.06 18.04
N LEU A 652 -2.24 6.80 17.11
CA LEU A 652 -3.35 6.37 16.27
C LEU A 652 -2.90 5.28 15.27
N LEU A 653 -3.69 4.21 15.17
CA LEU A 653 -3.58 3.14 14.17
C LEU A 653 -4.68 3.24 13.10
N GLY A 654 -5.85 3.73 13.49
CA GLY A 654 -6.95 4.03 12.59
C GLY A 654 -8.16 4.56 13.34
N VAL A 655 -9.11 5.10 12.59
CA VAL A 655 -10.30 5.76 13.10
C VAL A 655 -11.48 5.43 12.20
N THR A 656 -12.63 5.21 12.82
CA THR A 656 -13.93 5.04 12.17
C THR A 656 -14.93 5.97 12.83
N ILE A 657 -15.67 6.73 12.02
CA ILE A 657 -16.73 7.64 12.44
C ILE A 657 -18.00 7.21 11.74
N VAL A 658 -19.08 7.03 12.50
CA VAL A 658 -20.44 6.86 11.99
C VAL A 658 -21.26 8.02 12.54
N GLY A 659 -21.84 8.86 11.69
CA GLY A 659 -22.61 10.02 12.14
C GLY A 659 -22.81 11.08 11.06
N GLU A 660 -23.53 12.15 11.40
CA GLU A 660 -23.68 13.34 10.55
C GLU A 660 -22.30 13.98 10.29
N HIS A 661 -22.00 14.34 9.04
CA HIS A 661 -20.72 14.93 8.63
C HIS A 661 -19.47 14.07 8.94
N ALA A 662 -19.60 12.75 9.09
CA ALA A 662 -18.46 11.87 9.41
C ALA A 662 -17.28 12.07 8.45
N GLY A 663 -17.53 12.29 7.16
CA GLY A 663 -16.49 12.53 6.16
C GLY A 663 -15.66 13.79 6.43
N ASP A 664 -16.30 14.87 6.88
CA ASP A 664 -15.63 16.14 7.20
C ASP A 664 -14.88 16.05 8.53
N LEU A 665 -15.48 15.41 9.53
CA LEU A 665 -14.89 15.22 10.87
C LEU A 665 -13.63 14.35 10.85
N LEU A 666 -13.52 13.44 9.87
CA LEU A 666 -12.37 12.56 9.71
C LEU A 666 -11.07 13.32 9.41
N ALA A 667 -11.15 14.52 8.82
CA ALA A 667 -9.99 15.28 8.36
C ALA A 667 -8.98 15.59 9.48
N GLU A 668 -9.45 15.83 10.71
CA GLU A 668 -8.57 16.04 11.87
C GLU A 668 -7.70 14.81 12.15
N PHE A 669 -8.30 13.61 12.14
CA PHE A 669 -7.56 12.37 12.36
C PHE A 669 -6.62 12.03 11.19
N VAL A 670 -7.00 12.35 9.96
CA VAL A 670 -6.12 12.23 8.78
C VAL A 670 -4.85 13.08 8.99
N LEU A 671 -5.02 14.33 9.40
CA LEU A 671 -3.90 15.24 9.69
C LEU A 671 -3.05 14.70 10.86
N ALA A 672 -3.71 14.28 11.94
CA ALA A 672 -3.04 13.75 13.12
C ALA A 672 -2.18 12.52 12.78
N MET A 673 -2.74 11.54 12.06
CA MET A 673 -2.02 10.34 11.62
C MET A 673 -0.87 10.68 10.66
N LYS A 674 -1.07 11.62 9.73
CA LYS A 674 -0.02 12.02 8.77
C LYS A 674 1.21 12.61 9.47
N HIS A 675 0.99 13.35 10.55
CA HIS A 675 2.04 14.04 11.31
C HIS A 675 2.44 13.33 12.60
N GLY A 676 1.87 12.17 12.91
CA GLY A 676 2.20 11.40 14.12
C GLY A 676 1.73 12.07 15.42
N LEU A 677 0.63 12.83 15.37
CA LEU A 677 -0.02 13.40 16.55
C LEU A 677 -0.94 12.36 17.18
N GLY A 678 -0.77 12.12 18.49
CA GLY A 678 -1.59 11.17 19.25
C GLY A 678 -2.84 11.80 19.87
N LEU A 679 -3.70 10.97 20.49
CA LEU A 679 -4.96 11.40 21.11
C LEU A 679 -4.79 12.51 22.16
N ASN A 680 -3.68 12.56 22.91
CA ASN A 680 -3.49 13.65 23.88
C ASN A 680 -3.42 15.02 23.19
N LYS A 681 -2.91 15.09 21.94
CA LYS A 681 -2.88 16.34 21.18
C LYS A 681 -4.26 16.78 20.76
N ILE A 682 -5.08 15.85 20.26
CA ILE A 682 -6.50 16.11 19.94
C ILE A 682 -7.25 16.58 21.19
N LEU A 683 -7.09 15.88 22.32
CA LEU A 683 -7.72 16.25 23.59
C LEU A 683 -7.33 17.66 24.06
N SER A 684 -6.07 18.06 23.87
CA SER A 684 -5.56 19.38 24.26
C SER A 684 -5.98 20.51 23.32
N THR A 685 -6.50 20.19 22.14
CA THR A 685 -6.95 21.17 21.16
C THR A 685 -8.33 21.73 21.54
N ILE A 686 -8.47 23.05 21.52
CA ILE A 686 -9.75 23.71 21.72
C ILE A 686 -10.62 23.47 20.49
N HIS A 687 -11.78 22.85 20.69
CA HIS A 687 -12.84 22.69 19.70
C HIS A 687 -13.93 23.71 20.00
N THR A 688 -14.53 24.29 18.95
CA THR A 688 -15.66 25.21 19.10
C THR A 688 -16.86 24.48 19.70
N TYR A 689 -17.58 25.14 20.60
CA TYR A 689 -18.78 24.60 21.25
C TYR A 689 -20.03 25.44 20.93
N PRO A 690 -21.20 24.81 20.66
CA PRO A 690 -21.38 23.39 20.40
C PRO A 690 -21.08 23.02 18.93
N THR A 691 -20.26 22.00 18.67
CA THR A 691 -20.03 21.47 17.31
C THR A 691 -19.91 19.94 17.27
N LEU A 692 -20.17 19.34 16.10
CA LEU A 692 -20.00 17.88 15.91
C LEU A 692 -18.53 17.43 16.09
N ALA A 693 -17.57 18.32 15.81
CA ALA A 693 -16.15 18.05 15.96
C ALA A 693 -15.72 17.77 17.41
N GLU A 694 -16.52 18.19 18.40
CA GLU A 694 -16.25 17.85 19.80
C GLU A 694 -16.28 16.33 20.07
N ALA A 695 -16.95 15.53 19.22
CA ALA A 695 -16.90 14.08 19.29
C ALA A 695 -15.47 13.53 19.21
N ASN A 696 -14.61 14.14 18.39
CA ASN A 696 -13.20 13.76 18.26
C ASN A 696 -12.42 14.06 19.55
N LYS A 697 -12.72 15.17 20.21
CA LYS A 697 -12.16 15.51 21.51
C LYS A 697 -12.65 14.57 22.61
N TYR A 698 -13.94 14.21 22.59
CA TYR A 698 -14.54 13.35 23.62
C TYR A 698 -14.06 11.90 23.52
N VAL A 699 -13.85 11.34 22.33
CA VAL A 699 -13.20 10.02 22.20
C VAL A 699 -11.76 10.04 22.74
N ALA A 700 -11.02 11.15 22.54
CA ALA A 700 -9.71 11.32 23.14
C ALA A 700 -9.78 11.43 24.67
N GLY A 701 -10.85 12.04 25.18
CA GLY A 701 -11.18 12.12 26.60
C GLY A 701 -11.47 10.75 27.21
N GLU A 702 -12.24 9.89 26.52
CA GLU A 702 -12.49 8.51 26.94
C GLU A 702 -11.20 7.71 27.04
N TRP A 703 -10.35 7.80 26.01
CA TRP A 703 -9.04 7.16 26.02
C TRP A 703 -8.22 7.63 27.21
N ARG A 704 -8.20 8.95 27.46
CA ARG A 704 -7.44 9.53 28.58
C ARG A 704 -7.97 9.05 29.93
N ARG A 705 -9.30 9.01 30.12
CA ARG A 705 -9.95 8.51 31.34
C ARG A 705 -9.53 7.08 31.65
N ALA A 706 -9.51 6.20 30.65
CA ALA A 706 -9.08 4.80 30.79
C ALA A 706 -7.60 4.66 31.20
N HIS A 707 -6.77 5.66 30.89
CA HIS A 707 -5.32 5.66 31.14
C HIS A 707 -4.86 6.48 32.36
N VAL A 708 -5.77 7.10 33.11
CA VAL A 708 -5.38 7.78 34.34
C VAL A 708 -4.97 6.75 35.40
N SER A 709 -3.79 6.94 35.99
CA SER A 709 -3.30 6.07 37.06
C SER A 709 -4.20 6.13 38.30
N ARG A 710 -4.78 4.99 38.70
CA ARG A 710 -5.57 4.88 39.95
C ARG A 710 -4.79 5.34 41.18
N ARG A 711 -3.48 5.08 41.25
CA ARG A 711 -2.63 5.54 42.37
C ARG A 711 -2.57 7.06 42.43
N VAL A 712 -2.49 7.72 41.27
CA VAL A 712 -2.49 9.18 41.18
C VAL A 712 -3.86 9.72 41.58
N GLN A 713 -4.96 9.09 41.14
CA GLN A 713 -6.30 9.49 41.57
C GLN A 713 -6.50 9.37 43.09
N SER A 714 -6.11 8.26 43.71
CA SER A 714 -6.20 8.09 45.17
C SER A 714 -5.31 9.09 45.94
N PHE A 715 -4.11 9.39 45.41
CA PHE A 715 -3.26 10.44 45.98
C PHE A 715 -3.91 11.82 45.86
N LEU A 716 -4.45 12.16 44.69
CA LEU A 716 -5.14 13.43 44.46
C LEU A 716 -6.38 13.55 45.34
N GLU A 717 -7.14 12.48 45.50
CA GLU A 717 -8.28 12.42 46.41
C GLU A 717 -7.85 12.70 47.85
N THR A 718 -6.80 12.02 48.33
CA THR A 718 -6.24 12.25 49.67
C THR A 718 -5.74 13.69 49.84
N PHE A 719 -5.04 14.22 48.83
CA PHE A 719 -4.58 15.60 48.80
C PHE A 719 -5.75 16.59 48.85
N HIS A 720 -6.83 16.34 48.10
CA HIS A 720 -8.02 17.18 48.12
C HIS A 720 -8.80 17.07 49.43
N ARG A 721 -8.93 15.87 50.02
CA ARG A 721 -9.48 15.66 51.38
C ARG A 721 -8.69 16.47 52.42
N TYR A 722 -7.37 16.36 52.40
CA TYR A 722 -6.48 17.15 53.25
C TYR A 722 -6.70 18.65 53.06
N ARG A 723 -6.78 19.14 51.81
CA ARG A 723 -7.05 20.56 51.51
C ARG A 723 -8.43 21.04 51.98
N ARG A 724 -9.40 20.14 52.16
CA ARG A 724 -10.73 20.44 52.72
C ARG A 724 -10.76 20.37 54.26
N GLY A 725 -9.65 20.02 54.91
CA GLY A 725 -9.57 19.90 56.38
C GLY A 725 -10.15 18.59 56.92
N GLU A 726 -10.45 17.62 56.05
CA GLU A 726 -10.80 16.27 56.48
C GLU A 726 -9.54 15.58 57.00
N ARG A 727 -9.55 15.09 58.24
CA ARG A 727 -8.43 14.27 58.77
C ARG A 727 -8.33 12.99 57.93
N ALA A 728 -7.10 12.64 57.54
CA ALA A 728 -6.78 11.55 56.62
C ALA A 728 -7.36 10.20 57.07
#